data_AF-A0A1Q3MQY1-F1
#
_entry.id   AF-A0A1Q3MQY1-F1
#
_cell.length_a   1.000
_cell.length_b   1.000
_cell.length_c   1.000
_cell.angle_alpha   90.00
_cell.angle_beta   90.00
_cell.angle_gamma   90.00
#
_symmetry.space_group_name_H-M   'P 1'
#
loop_
_entity.id
_entity.type
_entity.pdbx_description
1 polymer ?
#
loop_
_entity_poly.entity_id
_entity_poly.type
_entity_poly.pdbx_seq_one_letter_code
_entity_poly.pdbx_strand_id
1 'polypeptide(L)'
;MDDFGIDRPELTGTLISMEFGPGGRIGQMWVANPNLPDENEEFQFVLSPINIGDEIAEDYFPGTILLGARTHPDDPWIVSRNARAHQVEDDEDPSKVTFEYEFSFLEEIEAVGRFSEKPGIVPQICWDLTLTNNGRTTVEIGELGFPFAMNNLLEGFAANDSGAAEMYKDRVHIHKYIGGAASYLFAQRLNAEAPGLLIFPGADTKWEFFNHVRASLNTPFRWDGIPVVYIHSRAAIEREEWPTWFNDHSTLILEPGESRTYQTCFVPTERDRFDSVNPILAACGQPAVRLLPGAVVPADVGIAVEVAGATPTRFFTDGESELETDSDEEGGFCFVKPDKPGALMLSFEDTKGRESSAHLLFTEPIDKLIRARAKWIVEHQIHEDPNSNLHHAILPTDIHSNERITAPDEFLGAFGVESSLADALFLAEKNTLYPESNEILTLERFVEDFLLDDLQNPADGHIGSTFADDKSVAMNFGRPQVYALAMNLFLSLARLVDLGLTPDKNYRGLAKMTWESLHRATNVERTGYREVLLLTDAMRRMEADGVELDPEPLTNWLDAETFPYYGDSPWSTRSFREVFAASEDAAGLGNRREESLRLAYAARSLSPSWWWYASDKRWLDEIEVPHPAMADKGEMCLGSTTAANSLMFFDLLDRDYTTLPDSYLRLAFGGLLAPWALVRSDGAGSMGFCPDAASKQFGMSSLTGDLGISLFAYLTNIASYVLPTRNAGVITFGCHFEMSNDQGKDVFSVRPWDGVGRRVVVRQIGLEVEASFGMIKEVKFDSRKRWVRVTIHNPAAKGMNSTIVVRGMWGTRIETENQHVDPVNGQVEFSPVLLPDETREIEFRVTS
;
A
#
# COMPACT_ATOMS: atom_id res chain seq x y z
N MET A 1 -19.41 7.79 -52.25
CA MET A 1 -19.39 6.49 -51.55
C MET A 1 -18.00 5.97 -51.81
N ASP A 2 -17.05 6.40 -50.98
CA ASP A 2 -15.71 5.84 -50.96
C ASP A 2 -15.75 4.69 -49.95
N ASP A 3 -15.33 3.50 -50.40
CA ASP A 3 -15.10 2.31 -49.59
C ASP A 3 -14.04 2.64 -48.51
N PHE A 4 -14.47 2.83 -47.27
CA PHE A 4 -13.61 2.83 -46.10
C PHE A 4 -13.80 1.51 -45.34
N GLY A 5 -13.41 0.41 -45.98
CA GLY A 5 -13.13 -0.86 -45.30
C GLY A 5 -11.65 -1.16 -45.48
N ILE A 6 -10.78 -0.51 -44.71
CA ILE A 6 -9.44 -1.06 -44.51
C ILE A 6 -9.63 -2.12 -43.43
N ASP A 7 -9.65 -3.40 -43.84
CA ASP A 7 -9.61 -4.51 -42.89
C ASP A 7 -8.41 -4.29 -41.97
N ARG A 8 -8.68 -4.06 -40.68
CA ARG A 8 -7.61 -3.93 -39.68
C ARG A 8 -7.10 -5.33 -39.37
N PRO A 9 -5.78 -5.52 -39.18
CA PRO A 9 -5.27 -6.80 -38.73
C PRO A 9 -5.88 -7.13 -37.36
N GLU A 10 -6.30 -8.38 -37.18
CA GLU A 10 -6.89 -8.87 -35.94
C GLU A 10 -6.25 -10.21 -35.54
N LEU A 11 -6.03 -10.40 -34.23
CA LEU A 11 -5.65 -11.68 -33.66
C LEU A 11 -6.73 -12.11 -32.67
N THR A 12 -7.45 -13.17 -32.99
CA THR A 12 -8.46 -13.76 -32.11
C THR A 12 -7.90 -15.02 -31.45
N GLY A 13 -7.51 -14.90 -30.18
CA GLY A 13 -7.19 -16.05 -29.33
C GLY A 13 -8.41 -16.61 -28.63
N THR A 14 -8.18 -17.54 -27.72
CA THR A 14 -9.22 -18.22 -26.94
C THR A 14 -9.87 -17.30 -25.91
N LEU A 15 -9.09 -16.45 -25.25
CA LEU A 15 -9.56 -15.55 -24.18
C LEU A 15 -9.20 -14.07 -24.41
N ILE A 16 -8.39 -13.77 -25.43
CA ILE A 16 -7.95 -12.42 -25.75
C ILE A 16 -8.11 -12.21 -27.25
N SER A 17 -8.78 -11.11 -27.62
CA SER A 17 -8.83 -10.61 -28.99
C SER A 17 -8.12 -9.27 -29.07
N MET A 18 -7.27 -9.09 -30.09
CA MET A 18 -6.52 -7.85 -30.33
C MET A 18 -6.81 -7.30 -31.72
N GLU A 19 -7.14 -6.02 -31.80
CA GLU A 19 -7.21 -5.28 -33.06
C GLU A 19 -6.02 -4.33 -33.18
N PHE A 20 -5.34 -4.36 -34.32
CA PHE A 20 -4.14 -3.57 -34.55
C PHE A 20 -4.43 -2.30 -35.36
N GLY A 21 -3.93 -1.18 -34.87
CA GLY A 21 -3.96 0.12 -35.52
C GLY A 21 -2.71 0.41 -36.35
N PRO A 22 -2.59 1.65 -36.86
CA PRO A 22 -1.39 2.13 -37.53
C PRO A 22 -0.13 1.92 -36.66
N GLY A 23 0.98 1.55 -37.28
CA GLY A 23 2.22 1.29 -36.55
C GLY A 23 2.31 -0.09 -35.90
N GLY A 24 1.33 -0.98 -36.12
CA GLY A 24 1.31 -2.32 -35.52
C GLY A 24 1.04 -2.30 -34.01
N ARG A 25 0.38 -1.23 -33.54
CA ARG A 25 0.01 -1.00 -32.14
C ARG A 25 -1.35 -1.64 -31.85
N ILE A 26 -1.55 -2.18 -30.67
CA ILE A 26 -2.82 -2.75 -30.22
C ILE A 26 -3.75 -1.59 -29.89
N GLY A 27 -4.71 -1.31 -30.79
CA GLY A 27 -5.71 -0.25 -30.60
C GLY A 27 -6.88 -0.69 -29.72
N GLN A 28 -7.15 -1.99 -29.70
CA GLN A 28 -8.16 -2.62 -28.86
C GLN A 28 -7.65 -3.98 -28.38
N MET A 29 -7.87 -4.28 -27.09
CA MET A 29 -7.60 -5.57 -26.47
C MET A 29 -8.79 -5.96 -25.60
N TRP A 30 -9.62 -6.84 -26.15
CA TRP A 30 -10.78 -7.41 -25.48
C TRP A 30 -10.36 -8.71 -24.81
N VAL A 31 -10.64 -8.81 -23.51
CA VAL A 31 -10.27 -9.97 -22.70
C VAL A 31 -11.53 -10.56 -22.10
N ALA A 32 -11.74 -11.86 -22.30
CA ALA A 32 -12.87 -12.60 -21.75
C ALA A 32 -12.61 -13.03 -20.30
N ASN A 33 -13.69 -13.23 -19.55
CA ASN A 33 -13.60 -13.84 -18.22
C ASN A 33 -13.06 -15.30 -18.33
N PRO A 34 -11.92 -15.63 -17.73
CA PRO A 34 -11.33 -16.97 -17.85
C PRO A 34 -12.20 -18.08 -17.25
N ASN A 35 -13.11 -17.75 -16.34
CA ASN A 35 -14.01 -18.72 -15.70
C ASN A 35 -15.38 -18.86 -16.39
N LEU A 36 -15.76 -17.87 -17.19
CA LEU A 36 -17.06 -17.82 -17.89
C LEU A 36 -16.85 -17.39 -19.37
N PRO A 37 -16.01 -18.11 -20.13
CA PRO A 37 -15.64 -17.68 -21.49
C PRO A 37 -16.83 -17.68 -22.47
N ASP A 38 -17.87 -18.48 -22.21
CA ASP A 38 -19.04 -18.61 -23.09
C ASP A 38 -20.11 -17.52 -22.88
N GLU A 39 -19.97 -16.67 -21.85
CA GLU A 39 -20.98 -15.66 -21.51
C GLU A 39 -20.83 -14.33 -22.28
N ASN A 40 -19.85 -14.23 -23.20
CA ASN A 40 -19.51 -13.01 -23.97
C ASN A 40 -19.26 -11.76 -23.11
N GLU A 41 -18.92 -11.90 -21.83
CA GLU A 41 -18.43 -10.78 -21.02
C GLU A 41 -16.94 -10.56 -21.28
N GLU A 42 -16.65 -9.59 -22.15
CA GLU A 42 -15.31 -9.11 -22.43
C GLU A 42 -15.08 -7.70 -21.87
N PHE A 43 -13.83 -7.40 -21.53
CA PHE A 43 -13.41 -6.08 -21.06
C PHE A 43 -12.32 -5.49 -21.95
N GLN A 44 -12.46 -4.20 -22.28
CA GLN A 44 -11.47 -3.44 -23.07
C GLN A 44 -10.39 -2.83 -22.17
N PHE A 45 -9.15 -3.25 -22.37
CA PHE A 45 -8.02 -2.85 -21.54
C PHE A 45 -7.18 -1.68 -22.09
N VAL A 46 -7.30 -1.33 -23.37
CA VAL A 46 -6.53 -0.22 -23.98
C VAL A 46 -7.20 1.12 -23.70
N LEU A 47 -6.39 2.14 -23.45
CA LEU A 47 -6.85 3.52 -23.26
C LEU A 47 -7.56 4.06 -24.50
N SER A 48 -8.61 4.85 -24.31
CA SER A 48 -9.21 5.60 -25.42
C SER A 48 -8.26 6.70 -25.93
N PRO A 49 -8.26 7.04 -27.24
CA PRO A 49 -7.42 8.12 -27.76
C PRO A 49 -7.66 9.46 -27.05
N ILE A 50 -6.59 10.02 -26.48
CA ILE A 50 -6.59 11.33 -25.81
C ILE A 50 -5.30 12.11 -26.13
N ASN A 51 -5.37 13.43 -26.05
CA ASN A 51 -4.18 14.29 -26.11
C ASN A 51 -3.58 14.45 -24.71
N ILE A 52 -2.26 14.28 -24.60
CA ILE A 52 -1.49 14.46 -23.37
C ILE A 52 -0.42 15.54 -23.60
N GLY A 53 -0.81 16.80 -23.38
CA GLY A 53 0.01 17.96 -23.76
C GLY A 53 0.13 18.06 -25.28
N ASP A 54 1.36 18.11 -25.78
CA ASP A 54 1.67 18.16 -27.22
C ASP A 54 1.75 16.76 -27.86
N GLU A 55 1.54 15.70 -27.09
CA GLU A 55 1.59 14.30 -27.55
C GLU A 55 0.19 13.67 -27.55
N ILE A 56 0.06 12.52 -28.21
CA ILE A 56 -1.19 11.74 -28.25
C ILE A 56 -0.97 10.37 -27.61
N ALA A 57 -1.95 9.88 -26.85
CA ALA A 57 -1.83 8.60 -26.14
C ALA A 57 -1.70 7.40 -27.09
N GLU A 58 -2.20 7.51 -28.33
CA GLU A 58 -2.08 6.48 -29.39
C GLU A 58 -0.61 6.17 -29.76
N ASP A 59 0.31 7.12 -29.52
CA ASP A 59 1.75 6.90 -29.68
C ASP A 59 2.36 6.05 -28.56
N TYR A 60 1.57 5.68 -27.57
CA TYR A 60 1.97 4.93 -26.38
C TYR A 60 1.08 3.70 -26.14
N PHE A 61 0.26 3.33 -27.12
CA PHE A 61 -0.54 2.11 -27.06
C PHE A 61 0.36 0.86 -27.00
N PRO A 62 -0.10 -0.23 -26.34
CA PRO A 62 0.63 -1.49 -26.32
C PRO A 62 1.05 -1.93 -27.73
N GLY A 63 2.25 -2.50 -27.90
CA GLY A 63 2.84 -2.77 -29.22
C GLY A 63 3.68 -1.62 -29.80
N THR A 64 3.73 -0.47 -29.12
CA THR A 64 4.74 0.56 -29.38
C THR A 64 6.10 0.10 -28.88
N ILE A 65 7.15 0.40 -29.64
CA ILE A 65 8.55 0.11 -29.33
C ILE A 65 9.30 1.44 -29.24
N LEU A 66 9.87 1.73 -28.07
CA LEU A 66 10.84 2.80 -27.86
C LEU A 66 12.24 2.21 -28.02
N LEU A 67 13.01 2.73 -28.97
CA LEU A 67 14.34 2.23 -29.30
C LEU A 67 15.36 3.35 -29.26
N GLY A 68 16.43 3.16 -28.50
CA GLY A 68 17.57 4.08 -28.45
C GLY A 68 18.87 3.34 -28.76
N ALA A 69 19.63 3.84 -29.73
CA ALA A 69 20.85 3.19 -30.19
C ALA A 69 21.95 4.18 -30.54
N ARG A 70 23.20 3.70 -30.59
CA ARG A 70 24.37 4.44 -31.06
C ARG A 70 25.42 3.50 -31.67
N THR A 71 26.32 4.07 -32.46
CA THR A 71 27.41 3.32 -33.13
C THR A 71 28.75 3.39 -32.40
N HIS A 72 28.93 4.38 -31.52
CA HIS A 72 30.13 4.55 -30.70
C HIS A 72 29.75 4.97 -29.28
N PRO A 73 30.47 4.54 -28.22
CA PRO A 73 30.15 4.90 -26.84
C PRO A 73 30.10 6.40 -26.52
N ASP A 74 30.81 7.22 -27.31
CA ASP A 74 30.83 8.69 -27.16
C ASP A 74 29.78 9.41 -28.02
N ASP A 75 29.06 8.69 -28.89
CA ASP A 75 28.01 9.28 -29.72
C ASP A 75 26.74 9.53 -28.88
N PRO A 76 25.97 10.58 -29.21
CA PRO A 76 24.66 10.77 -28.60
C PRO A 76 23.71 9.62 -28.97
N TRP A 77 22.81 9.27 -28.05
CA TRP A 77 21.74 8.31 -28.32
C TRP A 77 20.81 8.82 -29.42
N ILE A 78 20.65 8.04 -30.47
CA ILE A 78 19.61 8.23 -31.48
C ILE A 78 18.39 7.44 -31.01
N VAL A 79 17.28 8.14 -30.80
CA VAL A 79 16.04 7.56 -30.29
C VAL A 79 14.95 7.63 -31.32
N SER A 80 14.22 6.54 -31.47
CA SER A 80 13.08 6.44 -32.38
C SER A 80 11.98 5.62 -31.74
N ARG A 81 10.74 5.94 -32.10
CA ARG A 81 9.57 5.09 -31.87
C ARG A 81 9.14 4.48 -33.21
N ASN A 82 8.47 3.33 -33.18
CA ASN A 82 7.90 2.75 -34.41
C ASN A 82 6.85 3.71 -34.98
N ALA A 83 7.14 4.25 -36.16
CA ALA A 83 6.29 5.23 -36.84
C ALA A 83 5.24 4.55 -37.73
N ARG A 84 5.60 3.39 -38.29
CA ARG A 84 4.77 2.55 -39.16
C ARG A 84 5.07 1.08 -38.89
N ALA A 85 4.15 0.23 -39.32
CA ALA A 85 4.39 -1.19 -39.42
C ALA A 85 3.70 -1.73 -40.67
N HIS A 86 4.34 -2.69 -41.32
CA HIS A 86 3.78 -3.42 -42.44
C HIS A 86 3.41 -4.82 -41.94
N GLN A 87 2.15 -5.20 -42.12
CA GLN A 87 1.74 -6.58 -41.83
C GLN A 87 2.37 -7.50 -42.87
N VAL A 88 3.00 -8.58 -42.41
CA VAL A 88 3.55 -9.62 -43.28
C VAL A 88 2.41 -10.58 -43.65
N GLU A 89 1.97 -10.56 -44.91
CA GLU A 89 0.82 -11.35 -45.40
C GLU A 89 1.12 -12.85 -45.58
N ASP A 90 2.36 -13.30 -45.34
CA ASP A 90 2.85 -14.67 -45.63
C ASP A 90 2.68 -15.67 -44.47
N ASP A 91 2.00 -15.33 -43.35
CA ASP A 91 1.64 -16.34 -42.34
C ASP A 91 0.47 -17.18 -42.89
N GLU A 92 0.74 -18.42 -43.37
CA GLU A 92 -0.29 -19.43 -43.71
C GLU A 92 -1.21 -19.78 -42.52
N ASP A 93 -0.86 -19.31 -41.31
CA ASP A 93 -1.51 -19.59 -40.05
C ASP A 93 -2.31 -18.37 -39.55
N PRO A 94 -3.66 -18.39 -39.64
CA PRO A 94 -4.51 -17.28 -39.21
C PRO A 94 -4.48 -17.05 -37.69
N SER A 95 -3.81 -17.90 -36.91
CA SER A 95 -3.61 -17.71 -35.46
C SER A 95 -2.42 -16.82 -35.11
N LYS A 96 -1.81 -16.17 -36.12
CA LYS A 96 -0.62 -15.34 -35.95
C LYS A 96 -0.74 -14.04 -36.73
N VAL A 97 -0.21 -12.98 -36.14
CA VAL A 97 -0.10 -11.67 -36.79
C VAL A 97 1.34 -11.20 -36.66
N THR A 98 1.97 -10.93 -37.81
CA THR A 98 3.38 -10.52 -37.89
C THR A 98 3.49 -9.13 -38.50
N PHE A 99 4.33 -8.28 -37.89
CA PHE A 99 4.60 -6.93 -38.32
C PHE A 99 6.10 -6.69 -38.49
N GLU A 100 6.49 -6.04 -39.58
CA GLU A 100 7.78 -5.39 -39.74
C GLU A 100 7.64 -3.91 -39.34
N TYR A 101 8.38 -3.48 -38.31
CA TYR A 101 8.31 -2.10 -37.80
C TYR A 101 9.34 -1.20 -38.45
N GLU A 102 8.94 0.05 -38.73
CA GLU A 102 9.83 1.07 -39.28
C GLU A 102 10.17 2.14 -38.24
N PHE A 103 11.46 2.41 -38.09
CA PHE A 103 12.01 3.47 -37.25
C PHE A 103 12.61 4.57 -38.12
N SER A 104 12.10 5.80 -38.01
CA SER A 104 12.50 6.91 -38.89
C SER A 104 13.96 7.36 -38.72
N PHE A 105 14.60 7.03 -37.61
CA PHE A 105 15.98 7.46 -37.32
C PHE A 105 16.96 6.29 -37.12
N LEU A 106 16.51 5.04 -37.24
CA LEU A 106 17.29 3.83 -36.97
C LEU A 106 17.01 2.77 -38.06
N GLU A 107 17.12 3.17 -39.33
CA GLU A 107 16.77 2.35 -40.50
C GLU A 107 17.64 1.08 -40.64
N GLU A 108 18.83 1.07 -40.03
CA GLU A 108 19.74 -0.07 -40.02
C GLU A 108 19.31 -1.20 -39.07
N ILE A 109 18.38 -0.92 -38.15
CA ILE A 109 17.83 -1.91 -37.23
C ILE A 109 16.49 -2.38 -37.79
N GLU A 110 16.45 -3.63 -38.24
CA GLU A 110 15.20 -4.30 -38.56
C GLU A 110 14.55 -4.79 -37.27
N ALA A 111 13.24 -4.60 -37.16
CA ALA A 111 12.44 -5.11 -36.06
C ALA A 111 11.20 -5.85 -36.57
N VAL A 112 11.06 -7.11 -36.17
CA VAL A 112 9.94 -7.96 -36.55
C VAL A 112 9.21 -8.41 -35.29
N GLY A 113 7.94 -8.04 -35.17
CA GLY A 113 7.06 -8.43 -34.07
C GLY A 113 6.08 -9.51 -34.51
N ARG A 114 5.99 -10.60 -33.75
CA ARG A 114 5.02 -11.67 -33.99
C ARG A 114 4.12 -11.87 -32.79
N PHE A 115 2.82 -11.75 -33.00
CA PHE A 115 1.80 -12.08 -32.03
C PHE A 115 1.25 -13.47 -32.31
N SER A 116 1.18 -14.32 -31.28
CA SER A 116 0.58 -15.65 -31.40
C SER A 116 0.04 -16.15 -30.07
N GLU A 117 -1.00 -16.99 -30.11
CA GLU A 117 -1.47 -17.69 -28.92
C GLU A 117 -0.55 -18.88 -28.61
N LYS A 118 -0.09 -18.95 -27.36
CA LYS A 118 0.55 -20.13 -26.81
C LYS A 118 -0.45 -20.86 -25.90
N PRO A 119 -0.80 -22.12 -26.23
CA PRO A 119 -1.64 -22.94 -25.38
C PRO A 119 -1.00 -23.19 -24.01
N GLY A 120 -1.83 -23.32 -22.98
CA GLY A 120 -1.41 -23.56 -21.61
C GLY A 120 -2.60 -23.87 -20.72
N ILE A 121 -2.37 -23.98 -19.40
CA ILE A 121 -3.46 -24.07 -18.41
C ILE A 121 -4.37 -22.85 -18.53
N VAL A 122 -3.76 -21.68 -18.68
CA VAL A 122 -4.41 -20.45 -19.14
C VAL A 122 -3.74 -20.05 -20.46
N PRO A 123 -4.47 -20.00 -21.59
CA PRO A 123 -3.92 -19.55 -22.87
C PRO A 123 -3.34 -18.14 -22.74
N GLN A 124 -2.19 -17.91 -23.37
CA GLN A 124 -1.47 -16.63 -23.33
C GLN A 124 -1.20 -16.13 -24.74
N ILE A 125 -1.37 -14.83 -24.99
CA ILE A 125 -0.88 -14.20 -26.21
C ILE A 125 0.58 -13.79 -25.98
N CYS A 126 1.47 -14.20 -26.87
CA CYS A 126 2.89 -13.85 -26.82
C CYS A 126 3.21 -12.90 -27.97
N TRP A 127 3.93 -11.81 -27.66
CA TRP A 127 4.54 -10.90 -28.59
C TRP A 127 6.05 -11.12 -28.60
N ASP A 128 6.56 -11.75 -29.66
CA ASP A 128 7.98 -11.96 -29.91
C ASP A 128 8.52 -10.83 -30.79
N LEU A 129 9.41 -10.00 -30.25
CA LEU A 129 10.09 -8.93 -30.97
C LEU A 129 11.54 -9.34 -31.26
N THR A 130 11.86 -9.50 -32.54
CA THR A 130 13.23 -9.76 -32.99
C THR A 130 13.83 -8.49 -33.56
N LEU A 131 14.96 -8.05 -32.99
CA LEU A 131 15.78 -6.97 -33.51
C LEU A 131 16.98 -7.55 -34.25
N THR A 132 17.24 -7.08 -35.47
CA THR A 132 18.38 -7.49 -36.30
C THR A 132 19.15 -6.27 -36.76
N ASN A 133 20.48 -6.29 -36.61
CA ASN A 133 21.33 -5.25 -37.18
C ASN A 133 21.61 -5.56 -38.66
N ASN A 134 20.89 -4.91 -39.57
CA ASN A 134 21.10 -5.01 -41.02
C ASN A 134 22.13 -4.00 -41.56
N GLY A 135 22.73 -3.23 -40.66
CA GLY A 135 23.80 -2.30 -40.97
C GLY A 135 25.13 -2.97 -41.30
N ARG A 136 26.19 -2.15 -41.39
CA ARG A 136 27.57 -2.60 -41.64
C ARG A 136 28.49 -2.43 -40.45
N THR A 137 27.99 -1.84 -39.37
CA THR A 137 28.73 -1.50 -38.15
C THR A 137 28.01 -2.09 -36.96
N THR A 138 28.76 -2.42 -35.90
CA THR A 138 28.19 -2.79 -34.62
C THR A 138 27.33 -1.64 -34.08
N VAL A 139 26.19 -1.97 -33.48
CA VAL A 139 25.26 -1.03 -32.87
C VAL A 139 25.10 -1.40 -31.39
N GLU A 140 25.12 -0.39 -30.52
CA GLU A 140 24.74 -0.52 -29.13
C GLU A 140 23.29 -0.06 -28.97
N ILE A 141 22.42 -0.94 -28.50
CA ILE A 141 21.04 -0.64 -28.09
C ILE A 141 21.07 -0.31 -26.60
N GLY A 142 20.81 0.95 -26.26
CA GLY A 142 20.75 1.42 -24.87
C GLY A 142 19.34 1.62 -24.34
N GLU A 143 18.34 1.64 -25.22
CA GLU A 143 16.93 1.71 -24.82
C GLU A 143 16.11 0.73 -25.64
N LEU A 144 15.37 -0.12 -24.95
CA LEU A 144 14.30 -0.95 -25.48
C LEU A 144 13.16 -0.94 -24.46
N GLY A 145 12.17 -0.09 -24.71
CA GLY A 145 11.06 0.17 -23.81
C GLY A 145 9.69 -0.02 -24.46
N PHE A 146 8.71 -0.43 -23.66
CA PHE A 146 7.33 -0.65 -24.09
C PHE A 146 6.36 0.14 -23.23
N PRO A 147 5.69 1.16 -23.80
CA PRO A 147 4.61 1.85 -23.11
C PRO A 147 3.33 1.01 -23.17
N PHE A 148 2.55 1.08 -22.08
CA PHE A 148 1.27 0.40 -21.95
C PHE A 148 0.19 1.41 -21.55
N ALA A 149 -0.36 2.13 -22.54
CA ALA A 149 -1.52 2.99 -22.33
C ALA A 149 -2.78 2.14 -22.08
N MET A 150 -3.04 1.85 -20.80
CA MET A 150 -4.19 1.05 -20.36
C MET A 150 -5.38 1.94 -19.98
N ASN A 151 -6.56 1.34 -19.85
CA ASN A 151 -7.83 2.03 -19.58
C ASN A 151 -7.97 2.54 -18.11
N ASN A 152 -7.07 3.44 -17.68
CA ASN A 152 -6.94 3.97 -16.30
C ASN A 152 -7.33 5.45 -16.15
N LEU A 153 -7.89 6.07 -17.19
CA LEU A 153 -8.33 7.48 -17.16
C LEU A 153 -9.70 7.63 -16.48
N LEU A 154 -9.79 8.33 -15.35
CA LEU A 154 -11.04 8.43 -14.56
C LEU A 154 -11.98 9.57 -15.00
N GLU A 155 -11.86 10.01 -16.26
CA GLU A 155 -12.66 11.10 -16.82
C GLU A 155 -13.94 10.61 -17.51
N GLY A 156 -14.92 11.51 -17.60
CA GLY A 156 -16.16 11.30 -18.35
C GLY A 156 -17.34 10.74 -17.54
N PHE A 157 -17.19 10.63 -16.22
CA PHE A 157 -18.22 10.11 -15.32
C PHE A 157 -18.90 11.22 -14.51
N ALA A 158 -20.19 11.04 -14.23
CA ALA A 158 -20.92 11.96 -13.36
C ALA A 158 -20.45 11.80 -11.91
N ALA A 159 -20.33 12.91 -11.18
CA ALA A 159 -20.07 12.92 -9.74
C ALA A 159 -21.34 12.55 -8.94
N ASN A 160 -21.86 11.36 -9.20
CA ASN A 160 -22.96 10.73 -8.50
C ASN A 160 -22.73 9.21 -8.44
N ASP A 161 -23.54 8.50 -7.67
CA ASP A 161 -23.34 7.06 -7.41
C ASP A 161 -23.35 6.21 -8.69
N SER A 162 -24.22 6.55 -9.66
CA SER A 162 -24.29 5.84 -10.95
C SER A 162 -23.01 6.04 -11.75
N GLY A 163 -22.52 7.27 -11.86
CA GLY A 163 -21.29 7.58 -12.58
C GLY A 163 -20.06 6.98 -11.90
N ALA A 164 -20.01 6.98 -10.56
CA ALA A 164 -18.96 6.32 -9.81
C ALA A 164 -18.99 4.80 -10.01
N ALA A 165 -20.15 4.15 -9.90
CA ALA A 165 -20.28 2.71 -10.14
C ALA A 165 -19.87 2.31 -11.58
N GLU A 166 -20.26 3.10 -12.58
CA GLU A 166 -19.83 2.93 -13.98
C GLU A 166 -18.31 3.06 -14.11
N MET A 167 -17.71 4.09 -13.51
CA MET A 167 -16.26 4.28 -13.50
C MET A 167 -15.53 3.08 -12.90
N TYR A 168 -16.00 2.58 -11.75
CA TYR A 168 -15.39 1.44 -11.09
C TYR A 168 -15.51 0.14 -11.90
N LYS A 169 -16.57 0.02 -12.69
CA LYS A 169 -16.78 -1.10 -13.61
C LYS A 169 -15.86 -1.04 -14.83
N ASP A 170 -15.65 0.17 -15.38
CA ASP A 170 -15.10 0.41 -16.72
C ASP A 170 -13.64 0.88 -16.75
N ARG A 171 -12.98 1.02 -15.59
CA ARG A 171 -11.57 1.47 -15.47
C ARG A 171 -10.71 0.48 -14.69
N VAL A 172 -9.40 0.62 -14.83
CA VAL A 172 -8.42 -0.26 -14.18
C VAL A 172 -7.39 0.49 -13.35
N HIS A 173 -6.95 -0.14 -12.26
CA HIS A 173 -5.68 0.13 -11.60
C HIS A 173 -4.55 -0.60 -12.34
N ILE A 174 -3.37 0.04 -12.47
CA ILE A 174 -2.17 -0.62 -13.00
C ILE A 174 -1.18 -0.86 -11.86
N HIS A 175 -1.13 -2.10 -11.38
CA HIS A 175 -0.14 -2.57 -10.42
C HIS A 175 1.15 -2.97 -11.13
N LYS A 176 2.29 -2.73 -10.50
CA LYS A 176 3.60 -2.82 -11.14
C LYS A 176 4.56 -3.62 -10.27
N TYR A 177 5.41 -4.42 -10.90
CA TYR A 177 6.55 -5.06 -10.26
C TYR A 177 7.68 -5.23 -11.28
N ILE A 178 8.88 -4.73 -10.96
CA ILE A 178 10.04 -4.70 -11.86
C ILE A 178 11.20 -5.45 -11.20
N GLY A 179 11.11 -6.78 -11.22
CA GLY A 179 12.02 -7.70 -10.56
C GLY A 179 12.73 -8.64 -11.54
N GLY A 180 13.18 -8.15 -12.70
CA GLY A 180 13.87 -8.97 -13.71
C GLY A 180 12.91 -9.87 -14.48
N ALA A 181 13.16 -11.18 -14.51
CA ALA A 181 12.28 -12.16 -15.15
C ALA A 181 10.96 -12.37 -14.40
N ALA A 182 10.89 -12.01 -13.11
CA ALA A 182 9.67 -12.08 -12.31
C ALA A 182 8.73 -10.86 -12.49
N SER A 183 9.10 -9.91 -13.36
CA SER A 183 8.38 -8.65 -13.52
C SER A 183 6.96 -8.83 -14.06
N TYR A 184 6.08 -7.90 -13.75
CA TYR A 184 4.75 -7.82 -14.37
C TYR A 184 4.13 -6.42 -14.26
N LEU A 185 3.24 -6.12 -15.19
CA LEU A 185 2.16 -5.16 -15.01
C LEU A 185 0.85 -5.94 -14.81
N PHE A 186 0.05 -5.52 -13.85
CA PHE A 186 -1.25 -6.12 -13.59
C PHE A 186 -2.34 -5.04 -13.66
N ALA A 187 -3.12 -5.07 -14.74
CA ALA A 187 -4.28 -4.22 -14.94
C ALA A 187 -5.50 -4.88 -14.30
N GLN A 188 -6.00 -4.28 -13.22
CA GLN A 188 -7.12 -4.78 -12.42
C GLN A 188 -8.27 -3.78 -12.52
N ARG A 189 -9.47 -4.23 -12.92
CA ARG A 189 -10.69 -3.42 -12.82
C ARG A 189 -10.86 -2.86 -11.41
N LEU A 190 -11.26 -1.59 -11.26
CA LEU A 190 -11.31 -0.91 -9.95
C LEU A 190 -12.24 -1.63 -8.95
N ASN A 191 -13.24 -2.36 -9.46
CA ASN A 191 -14.18 -3.15 -8.65
C ASN A 191 -13.74 -4.59 -8.34
N ALA A 192 -12.51 -4.98 -8.69
CA ALA A 192 -11.94 -6.33 -8.61
C ALA A 192 -12.65 -7.43 -9.44
N GLU A 193 -13.63 -7.10 -10.27
CA GLU A 193 -14.28 -8.09 -11.12
C GLU A 193 -13.31 -8.66 -12.16
N ALA A 194 -13.50 -9.94 -12.48
CA ALA A 194 -12.87 -10.52 -13.64
C ALA A 194 -13.41 -9.90 -14.94
N PRO A 195 -12.65 -9.90 -16.03
CA PRO A 195 -11.23 -10.27 -16.08
C PRO A 195 -10.32 -9.14 -15.57
N GLY A 196 -9.17 -9.53 -15.03
CA GLY A 196 -7.95 -8.72 -14.99
C GLY A 196 -6.98 -9.16 -16.09
N LEU A 197 -5.92 -8.39 -16.30
CA LEU A 197 -4.90 -8.67 -17.32
C LEU A 197 -3.49 -8.59 -16.73
N LEU A 198 -2.72 -9.66 -16.87
CA LEU A 198 -1.30 -9.71 -16.55
C LEU A 198 -0.46 -9.56 -17.83
N ILE A 199 0.54 -8.69 -17.75
CA ILE A 199 1.53 -8.44 -18.81
C ILE A 199 2.91 -8.65 -18.20
N PHE A 200 3.73 -9.53 -18.78
CA PHE A 200 5.01 -9.92 -18.18
C PHE A 200 6.06 -10.31 -19.23
N PRO A 201 7.37 -10.27 -18.92
CA PRO A 201 8.39 -10.73 -19.84
C PRO A 201 8.35 -12.26 -19.99
N GLY A 202 8.34 -12.72 -21.23
CA GLY A 202 8.36 -14.13 -21.60
C GLY A 202 9.76 -14.68 -21.80
N ALA A 203 9.86 -16.00 -22.00
CA ALA A 203 11.12 -16.69 -22.32
C ALA A 203 12.29 -16.30 -21.36
N ASP A 204 13.39 -15.78 -21.91
CA ASP A 204 14.59 -15.30 -21.21
C ASP A 204 14.62 -13.77 -21.05
N THR A 205 13.52 -13.08 -21.38
CA THR A 205 13.40 -11.62 -21.26
C THR A 205 13.31 -11.20 -19.80
N LYS A 206 13.86 -10.04 -19.48
CA LYS A 206 13.83 -9.42 -18.14
C LYS A 206 13.42 -7.96 -18.29
N TRP A 207 12.67 -7.43 -17.32
CA TRP A 207 12.48 -5.99 -17.21
C TRP A 207 13.31 -5.45 -16.06
N GLU A 208 14.05 -4.39 -16.32
CA GLU A 208 15.00 -3.79 -15.38
C GLU A 208 14.53 -2.45 -14.82
N PHE A 209 13.68 -1.72 -15.56
CA PHE A 209 13.29 -0.36 -15.19
C PHE A 209 11.86 -0.02 -15.62
N PHE A 210 11.26 0.97 -14.98
CA PHE A 210 10.01 1.58 -15.43
C PHE A 210 9.99 3.09 -15.14
N ASN A 211 9.19 3.81 -15.91
CA ASN A 211 8.76 5.17 -15.62
C ASN A 211 7.38 5.41 -16.26
N HIS A 212 6.67 6.49 -15.91
CA HIS A 212 5.53 6.92 -16.73
C HIS A 212 5.97 7.89 -17.82
N VAL A 213 5.24 7.90 -18.95
CA VAL A 213 5.38 8.92 -19.99
C VAL A 213 5.25 10.29 -19.34
N ARG A 214 6.30 11.12 -19.42
CA ARG A 214 6.40 12.40 -18.69
C ARG A 214 5.23 13.35 -18.97
N ALA A 215 4.75 13.36 -20.21
CA ALA A 215 3.58 14.14 -20.61
C ALA A 215 2.30 13.70 -19.89
N SER A 216 2.17 12.41 -19.51
CA SER A 216 1.03 11.88 -18.76
C SER A 216 1.03 12.27 -17.28
N LEU A 217 2.20 12.60 -16.71
CA LEU A 217 2.33 13.02 -15.31
C LEU A 217 1.92 14.48 -15.06
N ASN A 218 1.90 15.32 -16.12
CA ASN A 218 1.64 16.76 -16.02
C ASN A 218 0.38 17.14 -16.80
N THR A 219 -0.73 16.44 -16.53
CA THR A 219 -2.04 16.67 -17.16
C THR A 219 -3.10 17.09 -16.14
N PRO A 220 -4.16 17.80 -16.55
CA PRO A 220 -5.32 18.04 -15.67
C PRO A 220 -6.19 16.77 -15.47
N PHE A 221 -5.85 15.65 -16.11
CA PHE A 221 -6.63 14.42 -15.99
C PHE A 221 -6.44 13.74 -14.63
N ARG A 222 -7.48 13.03 -14.20
CA ARG A 222 -7.52 12.22 -12.98
C ARG A 222 -7.16 10.77 -13.31
N TRP A 223 -5.89 10.40 -13.09
CA TRP A 223 -5.30 9.09 -13.44
C TRP A 223 -3.86 8.95 -12.91
N ASP A 224 -3.27 7.75 -13.00
CA ASP A 224 -1.86 7.46 -12.66
C ASP A 224 -0.89 7.49 -13.87
N GLY A 225 -1.36 7.91 -15.05
CA GLY A 225 -0.53 8.10 -16.24
C GLY A 225 -0.26 6.82 -17.05
N ILE A 226 0.69 6.87 -18.00
CA ILE A 226 1.00 5.75 -18.91
C ILE A 226 2.34 5.13 -18.54
N PRO A 227 2.39 3.89 -17.99
CA PRO A 227 3.65 3.25 -17.63
C PRO A 227 4.42 2.77 -18.86
N VAL A 228 5.74 2.84 -18.76
CA VAL A 228 6.73 2.30 -19.70
C VAL A 228 7.61 1.33 -18.94
N VAL A 229 7.77 0.11 -19.45
CA VAL A 229 8.71 -0.88 -18.90
C VAL A 229 9.87 -1.07 -19.85
N TYR A 230 11.07 -1.30 -19.32
CA TYR A 230 12.29 -1.38 -20.12
C TYR A 230 12.98 -2.73 -19.94
N ILE A 231 13.42 -3.28 -21.07
CA ILE A 231 14.39 -4.38 -21.13
C ILE A 231 15.81 -3.82 -21.04
N HIS A 232 16.08 -2.74 -21.76
CA HIS A 232 17.33 -1.97 -21.71
C HIS A 232 16.96 -0.50 -21.48
N SER A 233 17.62 0.16 -20.54
CA SER A 233 17.23 1.50 -20.07
C SER A 233 18.38 2.49 -19.92
N ARG A 234 19.62 2.08 -20.23
CA ARG A 234 20.81 2.94 -20.13
C ARG A 234 20.64 4.27 -20.87
N ALA A 235 20.13 4.25 -22.10
CA ALA A 235 19.95 5.45 -22.91
C ALA A 235 18.87 6.38 -22.34
N ALA A 236 17.79 5.82 -21.78
CA ALA A 236 16.74 6.62 -21.13
C ALA A 236 17.28 7.35 -19.90
N ILE A 237 18.01 6.64 -19.03
CA ILE A 237 18.62 7.22 -17.82
C ILE A 237 19.66 8.29 -18.18
N GLU A 238 20.54 8.02 -19.13
CA GLU A 238 21.58 8.97 -19.55
C GLU A 238 20.99 10.21 -20.23
N ARG A 239 19.96 10.04 -21.08
CA ARG A 239 19.32 11.15 -21.79
C ARG A 239 18.55 12.07 -20.87
N GLU A 240 17.78 11.50 -19.95
CA GLU A 240 16.93 12.27 -19.03
C GLU A 240 17.68 12.76 -17.78
N GLU A 241 18.94 12.35 -17.63
CA GLU A 241 19.79 12.64 -16.46
C GLU A 241 19.13 12.16 -15.15
N TRP A 242 18.40 11.04 -15.22
CA TRP A 242 17.74 10.48 -14.05
C TRP A 242 18.74 9.84 -13.09
N PRO A 243 18.50 9.90 -11.78
CA PRO A 243 19.28 9.15 -10.81
C PRO A 243 19.16 7.64 -11.09
N THR A 244 20.19 6.89 -10.69
CA THR A 244 20.18 5.42 -10.80
C THR A 244 18.98 4.83 -10.06
N TRP A 245 18.34 3.85 -10.70
CA TRP A 245 17.23 3.10 -10.14
C TRP A 245 17.70 2.01 -9.16
N PHE A 246 16.77 1.25 -8.60
CA PHE A 246 17.06 0.12 -7.70
C PHE A 246 17.71 -1.08 -8.42
N ASN A 247 17.49 -1.22 -9.72
CA ASN A 247 18.11 -2.26 -10.55
C ASN A 247 19.19 -1.62 -11.44
N ASP A 248 20.09 -2.44 -11.97
CA ASP A 248 21.06 -2.01 -12.97
C ASP A 248 20.40 -1.65 -14.31
N HIS A 249 21.07 -0.80 -15.09
CA HIS A 249 20.63 -0.36 -16.42
C HIS A 249 21.53 -0.95 -17.51
N SER A 250 21.01 -1.84 -18.34
CA SER A 250 21.81 -2.59 -19.32
C SER A 250 21.79 -1.98 -20.72
N THR A 251 22.73 -2.44 -21.56
CA THR A 251 22.76 -2.23 -23.01
C THR A 251 22.93 -3.57 -23.72
N LEU A 252 22.55 -3.64 -24.99
CA LEU A 252 22.82 -4.77 -25.87
C LEU A 252 23.78 -4.32 -26.98
N ILE A 253 24.82 -5.10 -27.23
CA ILE A 253 25.67 -4.93 -28.41
C ILE A 253 25.18 -5.89 -29.50
N LEU A 254 24.88 -5.37 -30.70
CA LEU A 254 24.49 -6.13 -31.88
C LEU A 254 25.52 -5.97 -33.00
N GLU A 255 26.22 -7.04 -33.35
CA GLU A 255 27.10 -7.08 -34.52
C GLU A 255 26.30 -7.10 -35.83
N PRO A 256 26.88 -6.70 -36.98
CA PRO A 256 26.21 -6.80 -38.28
C PRO A 256 25.70 -8.22 -38.58
N GLY A 257 24.40 -8.34 -38.84
CA GLY A 257 23.68 -9.59 -39.07
C GLY A 257 23.30 -10.36 -37.80
N GLU A 258 23.64 -9.87 -36.61
CA GLU A 258 23.21 -10.45 -35.34
C GLU A 258 21.76 -10.07 -35.05
N SER A 259 21.03 -11.03 -34.48
CA SER A 259 19.64 -10.85 -34.05
C SER A 259 19.45 -11.21 -32.58
N ARG A 260 18.57 -10.48 -31.91
CA ARG A 260 18.11 -10.78 -30.55
C ARG A 260 16.59 -10.74 -30.49
N THR A 261 15.99 -11.74 -29.86
CA THR A 261 14.54 -11.84 -29.67
C THR A 261 14.18 -11.60 -28.21
N TYR A 262 13.08 -10.88 -27.99
CA TYR A 262 12.48 -10.61 -26.70
C TYR A 262 11.01 -10.97 -26.74
N GLN A 263 10.45 -11.40 -25.61
CA GLN A 263 9.06 -11.81 -25.52
C GLN A 263 8.32 -11.02 -24.45
N THR A 264 7.12 -10.55 -24.78
CA THR A 264 6.12 -10.06 -23.81
C THR A 264 4.88 -10.93 -23.90
N CYS A 265 4.34 -11.36 -22.77
CA CYS A 265 3.15 -12.20 -22.70
C CYS A 265 1.99 -11.46 -22.06
N PHE A 266 0.79 -11.77 -22.53
CA PHE A 266 -0.49 -11.28 -22.03
C PHE A 266 -1.33 -12.47 -21.62
N VAL A 267 -1.85 -12.46 -20.39
CA VAL A 267 -2.69 -13.54 -19.87
C VAL A 267 -3.86 -12.97 -19.07
N PRO A 268 -5.10 -13.47 -19.30
CA PRO A 268 -6.22 -13.12 -18.45
C PRO A 268 -6.00 -13.66 -17.04
N THR A 269 -6.52 -12.95 -16.06
CA THR A 269 -6.50 -13.39 -14.66
C THR A 269 -7.81 -13.02 -13.99
N GLU A 270 -8.07 -13.63 -12.85
CA GLU A 270 -9.12 -13.23 -11.92
C GLU A 270 -8.47 -12.92 -10.58
N ARG A 271 -8.77 -11.79 -9.94
CA ARG A 271 -8.22 -11.53 -8.60
C ARG A 271 -9.33 -11.03 -7.70
N ASP A 272 -10.23 -11.96 -7.36
CA ASP A 272 -11.31 -11.75 -6.41
C ASP A 272 -11.06 -12.61 -5.17
N ARG A 273 -10.82 -11.96 -4.01
CA ARG A 273 -10.48 -12.56 -2.70
C ARG A 273 -9.20 -13.39 -2.63
N PHE A 274 -8.71 -13.96 -3.72
CA PHE A 274 -7.51 -14.79 -3.78
C PHE A 274 -6.43 -14.13 -4.65
N ASP A 275 -5.16 -14.30 -4.28
CA ASP A 275 -4.04 -13.79 -5.08
C ASP A 275 -3.70 -14.79 -6.19
N SER A 276 -4.26 -14.58 -7.37
CA SER A 276 -4.07 -15.40 -8.56
C SER A 276 -2.82 -15.05 -9.36
N VAL A 277 -2.21 -13.88 -9.11
CA VAL A 277 -1.06 -13.40 -9.89
C VAL A 277 0.09 -14.39 -9.79
N ASN A 278 0.45 -14.77 -8.56
CA ASN A 278 1.54 -15.72 -8.31
C ASN A 278 1.25 -17.11 -8.92
N PRO A 279 0.10 -17.77 -8.66
CA PRO A 279 -0.25 -19.05 -9.28
C PRO A 279 -0.26 -19.02 -10.82
N ILE A 280 -0.78 -17.96 -11.45
CA ILE A 280 -0.84 -17.85 -12.91
C ILE A 280 0.56 -17.67 -13.51
N LEU A 281 1.38 -16.77 -12.94
CA LEU A 281 2.77 -16.62 -13.37
C LEU A 281 3.53 -17.94 -13.25
N ALA A 282 3.35 -18.66 -12.14
CA ALA A 282 3.96 -19.97 -11.95
C ALA A 282 3.48 -21.00 -12.99
N ALA A 283 2.18 -21.03 -13.30
CA ALA A 283 1.61 -21.89 -14.33
C ALA A 283 2.12 -21.54 -15.75
N CYS A 284 2.45 -20.27 -15.99
CA CYS A 284 3.11 -19.80 -17.22
C CYS A 284 4.62 -20.11 -17.24
N GLY A 285 5.17 -20.71 -16.18
CA GLY A 285 6.59 -21.03 -16.04
C GLY A 285 7.48 -19.81 -15.77
N GLN A 286 6.90 -18.72 -15.27
CA GLN A 286 7.61 -17.54 -14.81
C GLN A 286 7.90 -17.61 -13.31
N PRO A 287 9.04 -17.04 -12.85
CA PRO A 287 9.31 -16.94 -11.43
C PRO A 287 8.25 -16.05 -10.77
N ALA A 288 7.55 -16.59 -9.79
CA ALA A 288 6.57 -15.90 -8.97
C ALA A 288 7.11 -15.81 -7.55
N VAL A 289 7.11 -14.60 -6.97
CA VAL A 289 7.77 -14.33 -5.68
C VAL A 289 6.73 -13.95 -4.64
N ARG A 290 6.80 -14.57 -3.47
CA ARG A 290 5.93 -14.34 -2.31
C ARG A 290 6.76 -13.98 -1.09
N LEU A 291 6.33 -12.95 -0.38
CA LEU A 291 7.00 -12.43 0.82
C LEU A 291 6.16 -12.70 2.08
N LEU A 292 6.86 -13.07 3.16
CA LEU A 292 6.30 -13.26 4.50
C LEU A 292 7.23 -12.66 5.56
N PRO A 293 6.71 -11.94 6.56
CA PRO A 293 5.31 -11.55 6.72
C PRO A 293 4.92 -10.33 5.84
N GLY A 294 5.89 -9.67 5.22
CA GLY A 294 5.71 -8.54 4.30
C GLY A 294 7.05 -8.11 3.68
N ALA A 295 7.06 -7.00 2.94
CA ALA A 295 8.27 -6.44 2.32
C ALA A 295 9.04 -5.44 3.22
N VAL A 296 8.40 -5.01 4.32
CA VAL A 296 8.97 -4.12 5.33
C VAL A 296 8.89 -4.79 6.69
N VAL A 297 10.03 -5.00 7.35
CA VAL A 297 10.10 -5.55 8.73
C VAL A 297 11.34 -5.01 9.46
N PRO A 298 11.44 -5.12 10.79
CA PRO A 298 12.69 -4.84 11.49
C PRO A 298 13.85 -5.76 11.05
N ALA A 299 15.07 -5.24 11.01
CA ALA A 299 16.26 -5.99 10.60
C ALA A 299 16.52 -7.25 11.43
N ASP A 300 16.16 -7.24 12.72
CA ASP A 300 16.32 -8.37 13.63
C ASP A 300 15.27 -9.49 13.41
N VAL A 301 14.19 -9.21 12.68
CA VAL A 301 13.10 -10.15 12.38
C VAL A 301 13.40 -11.00 11.14
N GLY A 302 13.89 -10.39 10.06
CA GLY A 302 14.13 -11.07 8.78
C GLY A 302 12.86 -11.29 7.93
N ILE A 303 13.03 -11.61 6.64
CA ILE A 303 11.95 -11.86 5.68
C ILE A 303 12.12 -13.25 5.07
N ALA A 304 11.03 -14.01 4.97
CA ALA A 304 10.96 -15.22 4.18
C ALA A 304 10.50 -14.89 2.75
N VAL A 305 11.24 -15.40 1.77
CA VAL A 305 10.99 -15.24 0.33
C VAL A 305 10.76 -16.61 -0.28
N GLU A 306 9.54 -16.84 -0.76
CA GLU A 306 9.14 -18.04 -1.49
C GLU A 306 9.16 -17.75 -2.99
N VAL A 307 9.73 -18.66 -3.77
CA VAL A 307 9.77 -18.62 -5.24
C VAL A 307 9.02 -19.83 -5.77
N ALA A 308 8.07 -19.60 -6.68
CA ALA A 308 7.34 -20.63 -7.40
C ALA A 308 7.50 -20.43 -8.93
N GLY A 309 7.15 -21.45 -9.72
CA GLY A 309 7.20 -21.37 -11.20
C GLY A 309 8.62 -21.43 -11.80
N ALA A 310 9.63 -21.41 -10.95
CA ALA A 310 11.04 -21.56 -11.29
C ALA A 310 11.78 -22.16 -10.08
N THR A 311 12.83 -22.92 -10.35
CA THR A 311 13.74 -23.46 -9.32
C THR A 311 14.97 -22.57 -9.23
N PRO A 312 15.17 -21.83 -8.12
CA PRO A 312 16.39 -21.07 -7.89
C PRO A 312 17.61 -22.00 -7.79
N THR A 313 18.71 -21.61 -8.40
CA THR A 313 20.03 -22.26 -8.27
C THR A 313 20.94 -21.51 -7.31
N ARG A 314 20.71 -20.20 -7.13
CA ARG A 314 21.48 -19.34 -6.24
C ARG A 314 20.66 -18.14 -5.80
N PHE A 315 20.75 -17.79 -4.52
CA PHE A 315 20.32 -16.50 -3.96
C PHE A 315 21.52 -15.62 -3.62
N PHE A 316 21.39 -14.31 -3.75
CA PHE A 316 22.41 -13.33 -3.40
C PHE A 316 21.78 -11.95 -3.14
N THR A 317 22.51 -11.10 -2.43
CA THR A 317 22.05 -9.75 -2.04
C THR A 317 23.06 -8.68 -2.46
N ASP A 318 22.59 -7.44 -2.59
CA ASP A 318 23.42 -6.25 -2.83
C ASP A 318 24.06 -5.66 -1.56
N GLY A 319 23.71 -6.20 -0.38
CA GLY A 319 24.27 -5.84 0.92
C GLY A 319 24.59 -7.05 1.80
N GLU A 320 25.31 -6.84 2.91
CA GLU A 320 25.67 -7.87 3.88
C GLU A 320 24.42 -8.43 4.60
N SER A 321 24.22 -9.75 4.50
CA SER A 321 23.09 -10.45 5.12
C SER A 321 23.36 -11.94 5.32
N GLU A 322 22.70 -12.52 6.32
CA GLU A 322 22.57 -13.96 6.50
C GLU A 322 21.42 -14.50 5.63
N LEU A 323 21.68 -15.58 4.90
CA LEU A 323 20.71 -16.25 4.03
C LEU A 323 20.57 -17.72 4.45
N GLU A 324 19.35 -18.16 4.74
CA GLU A 324 19.01 -19.58 4.87
C GLU A 324 18.16 -19.99 3.67
N THR A 325 18.70 -20.86 2.82
CA THR A 325 18.11 -21.20 1.52
C THR A 325 17.75 -22.66 1.43
N ASP A 326 16.61 -22.97 0.83
CA ASP A 326 16.20 -24.30 0.41
C ASP A 326 15.62 -24.22 -1.00
N SER A 327 15.83 -25.23 -1.85
CA SER A 327 15.29 -25.22 -3.23
C SER A 327 15.14 -26.64 -3.76
N ASP A 328 14.04 -26.87 -4.48
CA ASP A 328 13.69 -28.16 -5.07
C ASP A 328 13.03 -27.98 -6.45
N GLU A 329 12.47 -29.06 -7.00
CA GLU A 329 11.81 -29.03 -8.31
C GLU A 329 10.49 -28.24 -8.30
N GLU A 330 9.91 -27.97 -7.13
CA GLU A 330 8.64 -27.23 -6.98
C GLU A 330 8.87 -25.72 -6.77
N GLY A 331 10.05 -25.31 -6.31
CA GLY A 331 10.39 -23.90 -6.16
C GLY A 331 11.64 -23.64 -5.33
N GLY A 332 11.63 -22.52 -4.60
CA GLY A 332 12.68 -22.18 -3.66
C GLY A 332 12.21 -21.33 -2.49
N PHE A 333 13.00 -21.34 -1.44
CA PHE A 333 12.79 -20.60 -0.20
C PHE A 333 14.10 -19.93 0.21
N CYS A 334 14.03 -18.67 0.62
CA CYS A 334 15.15 -17.94 1.19
C CYS A 334 14.67 -17.12 2.38
N PHE A 335 15.18 -17.40 3.57
CA PHE A 335 15.06 -16.50 4.71
C PHE A 335 16.25 -15.55 4.72
N VAL A 336 15.99 -14.24 4.64
CA VAL A 336 17.01 -13.19 4.57
C VAL A 336 16.95 -12.32 5.82
N LYS A 337 18.11 -12.09 6.43
CA LYS A 337 18.28 -11.23 7.59
C LYS A 337 19.53 -10.35 7.42
N PRO A 338 19.40 -9.03 7.29
CA PRO A 338 20.55 -8.15 7.13
C PRO A 338 21.22 -7.82 8.47
N ASP A 339 22.48 -7.41 8.39
CA ASP A 339 23.23 -6.96 9.57
C ASP A 339 22.78 -5.59 10.08
N LYS A 340 22.17 -4.78 9.21
CA LYS A 340 21.77 -3.40 9.50
C LYS A 340 20.44 -3.04 8.82
N PRO A 341 19.66 -2.10 9.39
CA PRO A 341 18.52 -1.50 8.72
C PRO A 341 18.90 -0.82 7.39
N GLY A 342 18.01 -0.87 6.41
CA GLY A 342 18.16 -0.29 5.09
C GLY A 342 17.35 -1.03 4.02
N ALA A 343 17.30 -0.47 2.82
CA ALA A 343 16.83 -1.19 1.66
C ALA A 343 17.84 -2.31 1.31
N LEU A 344 17.33 -3.45 0.85
CA LEU A 344 18.11 -4.61 0.44
C LEU A 344 17.44 -5.23 -0.78
N MET A 345 18.19 -5.45 -1.85
CA MET A 345 17.74 -6.23 -3.00
C MET A 345 18.17 -7.69 -2.82
N LEU A 346 17.20 -8.60 -2.77
CA LEU A 346 17.44 -10.04 -2.84
C LEU A 346 17.24 -10.51 -4.27
N SER A 347 18.29 -11.05 -4.89
CA SER A 347 18.27 -11.59 -6.24
C SER A 347 18.47 -13.10 -6.25
N PHE A 348 17.94 -13.75 -7.29
CA PHE A 348 18.19 -15.16 -7.55
C PHE A 348 18.33 -15.47 -9.03
N GLU A 349 19.15 -16.46 -9.34
CA GLU A 349 19.24 -17.09 -10.66
C GLU A 349 18.49 -18.42 -10.63
N ASP A 350 17.74 -18.73 -11.69
CA ASP A 350 17.03 -20.01 -11.82
C ASP A 350 17.75 -21.02 -12.73
N THR A 351 17.22 -22.24 -12.83
CA THR A 351 17.79 -23.31 -13.68
C THR A 351 17.81 -23.00 -15.17
N LYS A 352 17.13 -21.95 -15.63
CA LYS A 352 17.15 -21.46 -17.01
C LYS A 352 18.11 -20.27 -17.19
N GLY A 353 18.85 -19.88 -16.15
CA GLY A 353 19.75 -18.72 -16.16
C GLY A 353 19.01 -17.38 -16.13
N ARG A 354 17.71 -17.38 -15.80
CA ARG A 354 16.95 -16.14 -15.63
C ARG A 354 17.29 -15.56 -14.26
N GLU A 355 17.39 -14.24 -14.21
CA GLU A 355 17.66 -13.52 -12.98
C GLU A 355 16.40 -12.74 -12.61
N SER A 356 16.06 -12.80 -11.34
CA SER A 356 14.93 -12.09 -10.74
C SER A 356 15.34 -11.48 -9.41
N SER A 357 14.65 -10.43 -8.99
CA SER A 357 14.94 -9.73 -7.73
C SER A 357 13.69 -9.31 -6.98
N ALA A 358 13.77 -9.24 -5.65
CA ALA A 358 12.77 -8.65 -4.79
C ALA A 358 13.38 -7.47 -4.02
N HIS A 359 12.63 -6.39 -3.87
CA HIS A 359 13.08 -5.17 -3.18
C HIS A 359 12.52 -5.14 -1.77
N LEU A 360 13.39 -5.30 -0.78
CA LEU A 360 13.04 -5.40 0.62
C LEU A 360 13.50 -4.15 1.37
N LEU A 361 12.85 -3.83 2.50
CA LEU A 361 13.34 -2.79 3.40
C LEU A 361 13.29 -3.26 4.83
N PHE A 362 14.43 -3.11 5.51
CA PHE A 362 14.58 -3.46 6.90
C PHE A 362 14.66 -2.23 7.77
N THR A 363 13.77 -2.13 8.75
CA THR A 363 13.70 -0.98 9.66
C THR A 363 14.56 -1.20 10.91
N GLU A 364 14.75 -0.13 11.67
CA GLU A 364 15.06 -0.26 13.10
C GLU A 364 13.90 -0.96 13.83
N PRO A 365 14.09 -1.50 15.04
CA PRO A 365 12.98 -2.00 15.86
C PRO A 365 11.86 -0.97 16.00
N ILE A 366 10.60 -1.41 15.85
CA ILE A 366 9.45 -0.50 15.73
C ILE A 366 9.31 0.40 16.97
N ASP A 367 9.56 -0.12 18.18
CA ASP A 367 9.47 0.67 19.42
C ASP A 367 10.52 1.79 19.49
N LYS A 368 11.68 1.60 18.85
CA LYS A 368 12.70 2.65 18.69
C LYS A 368 12.22 3.72 17.70
N LEU A 369 11.62 3.31 16.57
CA LEU A 369 11.07 4.25 15.58
C LEU A 369 9.91 5.08 16.13
N ILE A 370 8.99 4.46 16.89
CA ILE A 370 7.88 5.16 17.56
C ILE A 370 8.41 6.33 18.40
N ARG A 371 9.42 6.07 19.24
CA ARG A 371 10.03 7.08 20.12
C ARG A 371 10.84 8.11 19.35
N ALA A 372 11.60 7.68 18.34
CA ALA A 372 12.38 8.59 17.50
C ALA A 372 11.47 9.58 16.77
N ARG A 373 10.38 9.09 16.15
CA ARG A 373 9.40 9.94 15.46
C ARG A 373 8.76 10.97 16.39
N ALA A 374 8.32 10.54 17.57
CA ALA A 374 7.72 11.44 18.57
C ALA A 374 8.69 12.54 19.01
N LYS A 375 9.95 12.17 19.28
CA LYS A 375 11.01 13.12 19.61
C LYS A 375 11.25 14.12 18.47
N TRP A 376 11.33 13.64 17.23
CA TRP A 376 11.60 14.49 16.08
C TRP A 376 10.49 15.52 15.84
N ILE A 377 9.22 15.13 16.01
CA ILE A 377 8.07 16.05 15.94
C ILE A 377 8.25 17.22 16.92
N VAL A 378 8.55 16.92 18.19
CA VAL A 378 8.71 17.96 19.21
C VAL A 378 9.93 18.86 18.96
N GLU A 379 11.00 18.30 18.40
CA GLU A 379 12.23 19.06 18.13
C GLU A 379 12.16 19.95 16.88
N HIS A 380 11.40 19.55 15.85
CA HIS A 380 11.50 20.19 14.52
C HIS A 380 10.17 20.73 13.98
N GLN A 381 9.02 20.24 14.44
CA GLN A 381 7.73 20.59 13.83
C GLN A 381 6.92 21.64 14.60
N ILE A 382 7.28 21.94 15.84
CA ILE A 382 6.52 22.91 16.65
C ILE A 382 6.80 24.33 16.17
N HIS A 383 5.74 25.08 15.86
CA HIS A 383 5.83 26.48 15.48
C HIS A 383 5.69 27.40 16.70
N GLU A 384 6.71 28.20 16.98
CA GLU A 384 6.71 29.12 18.14
C GLU A 384 6.72 30.59 17.68
N ASP A 385 5.57 31.11 17.24
CA ASP A 385 5.35 32.55 17.03
C ASP A 385 4.03 33.04 17.64
N PRO A 386 4.05 33.76 18.78
CA PRO A 386 2.84 34.28 19.42
C PRO A 386 2.03 35.29 18.60
N ASN A 387 2.54 35.74 17.44
CA ASN A 387 1.82 36.66 16.55
C ASN A 387 1.17 35.95 15.36
N SER A 388 1.33 34.64 15.25
CA SER A 388 0.77 33.80 14.19
C SER A 388 -0.39 32.96 14.73
N ASN A 389 -1.41 32.77 13.90
CA ASN A 389 -2.48 31.77 14.10
C ASN A 389 -2.02 30.30 14.03
N LEU A 390 -0.72 30.07 13.79
CA LEU A 390 -0.09 28.76 13.84
C LEU A 390 0.72 28.56 15.13
N HIS A 391 0.58 29.43 16.13
CA HIS A 391 1.32 29.32 17.39
C HIS A 391 1.07 27.96 18.06
N HIS A 392 2.14 27.22 18.37
CA HIS A 392 2.14 25.85 18.87
C HIS A 392 1.52 24.78 17.96
N ALA A 393 1.20 25.11 16.70
CA ALA A 393 0.83 24.11 15.71
C ALA A 393 2.02 23.17 15.41
N ILE A 394 1.69 21.92 15.08
CA ILE A 394 2.65 20.94 14.57
C ILE A 394 2.64 21.05 13.05
N LEU A 395 3.68 21.60 12.44
CA LEU A 395 3.64 21.94 11.01
C LEU A 395 4.32 20.90 10.13
N PRO A 396 3.86 20.71 8.87
CA PRO A 396 4.64 20.01 7.85
C PRO A 396 6.04 20.59 7.79
N THR A 397 7.04 19.71 7.78
CA THR A 397 8.45 20.13 7.85
C THR A 397 9.26 19.36 6.83
N ASP A 398 10.19 20.05 6.17
CA ASP A 398 11.16 19.42 5.29
C ASP A 398 12.17 18.60 6.10
N ILE A 399 12.27 17.31 5.84
CA ILE A 399 13.08 16.34 6.60
C ILE A 399 14.59 16.48 6.36
N HIS A 400 15.01 17.30 5.40
CA HIS A 400 16.41 17.56 5.09
C HIS A 400 16.87 18.91 5.67
N SER A 401 16.08 19.97 5.48
CA SER A 401 16.43 21.32 5.96
C SER A 401 15.90 21.63 7.37
N ASN A 402 14.93 20.85 7.86
CA ASN A 402 14.13 21.13 9.06
C ASN A 402 13.33 22.44 8.98
N GLU A 403 13.07 22.94 7.77
CA GLU A 403 12.23 24.11 7.55
C GLU A 403 10.75 23.73 7.61
N ARG A 404 10.00 24.42 8.48
CA ARG A 404 8.54 24.28 8.60
C ARG A 404 7.84 25.04 7.48
N ILE A 405 6.78 24.46 6.94
CA ILE A 405 5.85 25.17 6.06
C ILE A 405 5.01 26.11 6.92
N THR A 406 5.22 27.41 6.76
CA THR A 406 4.49 28.47 7.48
C THR A 406 3.86 29.51 6.53
N ALA A 407 4.05 29.34 5.23
CA ALA A 407 3.61 30.31 4.23
C ALA A 407 2.08 30.22 4.09
N PRO A 408 1.33 31.35 4.15
CA PRO A 408 -0.14 31.29 4.14
C PRO A 408 -0.76 30.63 2.91
N ASP A 409 -0.11 30.76 1.76
CA ASP A 409 -0.47 30.12 0.50
C ASP A 409 -0.52 28.59 0.59
N GLU A 410 0.31 27.99 1.44
CA GLU A 410 0.36 26.54 1.69
C GLU A 410 -0.75 26.05 2.64
N PHE A 411 -1.49 26.98 3.27
CA PHE A 411 -2.65 26.71 4.11
C PHE A 411 -3.98 27.10 3.43
N LEU A 412 -3.95 27.48 2.15
CA LEU A 412 -5.17 27.68 1.34
C LEU A 412 -5.87 26.36 1.01
N GLY A 413 -5.10 25.26 0.94
CA GLY A 413 -5.60 23.89 0.87
C GLY A 413 -5.61 23.22 2.24
N ALA A 414 -6.33 22.11 2.38
CA ALA A 414 -6.49 21.44 3.66
C ALA A 414 -5.26 20.66 4.14
N PHE A 415 -4.28 20.47 3.27
CA PHE A 415 -3.09 19.66 3.54
C PHE A 415 -2.36 20.09 4.82
N GLY A 416 -2.13 21.39 5.01
CA GLY A 416 -1.41 21.90 6.19
C GLY A 416 -2.11 21.57 7.51
N VAL A 417 -3.44 21.75 7.56
CA VAL A 417 -4.26 21.44 8.74
C VAL A 417 -4.38 19.93 8.97
N GLU A 418 -4.65 19.14 7.93
CA GLU A 418 -4.71 17.68 8.04
C GLU A 418 -3.39 17.09 8.52
N SER A 419 -2.26 17.57 8.01
CA SER A 419 -0.93 17.14 8.44
C SER A 419 -0.64 17.49 9.90
N SER A 420 -1.06 18.69 10.32
CA SER A 420 -0.90 19.15 11.71
C SER A 420 -1.67 18.27 12.69
N LEU A 421 -2.94 17.97 12.38
CA LEU A 421 -3.74 17.04 13.16
C LEU A 421 -3.21 15.60 13.10
N ALA A 422 -2.69 15.15 11.96
CA ALA A 422 -2.14 13.81 11.77
C ALA A 422 -0.97 13.52 12.72
N ASP A 423 0.02 14.42 12.79
CA ASP A 423 1.17 14.23 13.66
C ASP A 423 0.83 14.45 15.14
N ALA A 424 -0.08 15.38 15.46
CA ALA A 424 -0.63 15.52 16.82
C ALA A 424 -1.32 14.23 17.27
N LEU A 425 -2.08 13.60 16.38
CA LEU A 425 -2.79 12.36 16.63
C LEU A 425 -1.83 11.19 16.92
N PHE A 426 -0.80 11.02 16.09
CA PHE A 426 0.26 10.03 16.36
C PHE A 426 0.95 10.29 17.71
N LEU A 427 1.33 11.55 17.97
CA LEU A 427 2.04 11.92 19.20
C LEU A 427 1.19 11.65 20.45
N ALA A 428 -0.12 11.91 20.38
CA ALA A 428 -1.05 11.65 21.48
C ALA A 428 -1.20 10.15 21.74
N GLU A 429 -1.47 9.33 20.72
CA GLU A 429 -1.63 7.88 20.93
C GLU A 429 -0.33 7.22 21.36
N LYS A 430 0.81 7.63 20.80
CA LYS A 430 2.14 7.18 21.26
C LYS A 430 2.30 7.38 22.75
N ASN A 431 1.87 8.51 23.30
CA ASN A 431 2.00 8.81 24.73
C ASN A 431 1.08 7.97 25.63
N THR A 432 0.08 7.29 25.08
CA THR A 432 -0.70 6.30 25.83
C THR A 432 0.07 4.98 26.03
N LEU A 433 1.10 4.75 25.21
CA LEU A 433 1.93 3.55 25.19
C LEU A 433 3.32 3.81 25.80
N TYR A 434 3.96 4.92 25.41
CA TYR A 434 5.30 5.35 25.80
C TYR A 434 5.26 6.80 26.31
N PRO A 435 4.76 7.02 27.54
CA PRO A 435 4.53 8.37 28.04
C PRO A 435 5.82 9.16 28.26
N GLU A 436 5.86 10.39 27.74
CA GLU A 436 6.96 11.34 27.93
C GLU A 436 6.41 12.73 28.28
N SER A 437 6.80 13.27 29.44
CA SER A 437 6.17 14.48 29.99
C SER A 437 6.30 15.72 29.09
N ASN A 438 7.42 15.89 28.39
CA ASN A 438 7.61 17.03 27.49
C ASN A 438 6.72 16.93 26.24
N GLU A 439 6.50 15.73 25.72
CA GLU A 439 5.62 15.50 24.58
C GLU A 439 4.16 15.77 24.94
N ILE A 440 3.72 15.30 26.12
CA ILE A 440 2.37 15.55 26.64
C ILE A 440 2.14 17.06 26.86
N LEU A 441 3.11 17.78 27.43
CA LEU A 441 3.00 19.23 27.59
C LEU A 441 2.92 19.96 26.24
N THR A 442 3.62 19.48 25.22
CA THR A 442 3.53 20.03 23.85
C THR A 442 2.14 19.80 23.26
N LEU A 443 1.53 18.63 23.48
CA LEU A 443 0.15 18.37 23.07
C LEU A 443 -0.86 19.26 23.81
N GLU A 444 -0.65 19.52 25.10
CA GLU A 444 -1.50 20.44 25.86
C GLU A 444 -1.47 21.86 25.26
N ARG A 445 -0.27 22.37 24.92
CA ARG A 445 -0.10 23.67 24.25
C ARG A 445 -0.70 23.69 22.84
N PHE A 446 -0.49 22.63 22.06
CA PHE A 446 -1.12 22.49 20.74
C PHE A 446 -2.65 22.58 20.84
N VAL A 447 -3.26 21.92 21.83
CA VAL A 447 -4.71 21.97 21.99
C VAL A 447 -5.18 23.36 22.43
N GLU A 448 -4.50 23.97 23.40
CA GLU A 448 -4.91 25.25 23.99
C GLU A 448 -4.69 26.43 23.04
N ASP A 449 -3.50 26.52 22.44
CA ASP A 449 -3.05 27.73 21.74
C ASP A 449 -3.24 27.66 20.22
N PHE A 450 -3.56 26.48 19.66
CA PHE A 450 -3.84 26.32 18.22
C PHE A 450 -5.22 25.71 17.95
N LEU A 451 -5.46 24.50 18.44
CA LEU A 451 -6.70 23.77 18.09
C LEU A 451 -7.94 24.50 18.60
N LEU A 452 -7.96 24.93 19.87
CA LEU A 452 -9.14 25.57 20.48
C LEU A 452 -9.17 27.10 20.35
N ASP A 453 -8.06 27.73 19.95
CA ASP A 453 -7.99 29.19 19.76
C ASP A 453 -8.24 29.58 18.30
N ASP A 454 -7.54 28.95 17.36
CA ASP A 454 -7.52 29.37 15.95
C ASP A 454 -8.23 28.40 15.00
N LEU A 455 -8.31 27.10 15.31
CA LEU A 455 -8.80 26.08 14.38
C LEU A 455 -10.26 25.64 14.62
N GLN A 456 -10.64 25.41 15.87
CA GLN A 456 -11.97 25.01 16.31
C GLN A 456 -12.67 26.18 16.99
N ASN A 457 -13.84 26.56 16.48
CA ASN A 457 -14.66 27.59 17.10
C ASN A 457 -15.20 27.09 18.46
N PRO A 458 -14.85 27.73 19.58
CA PRO A 458 -15.25 27.27 20.92
C PRO A 458 -16.74 27.42 21.21
N ALA A 459 -17.48 28.21 20.42
CA ALA A 459 -18.91 28.46 20.64
C ALA A 459 -19.81 27.36 20.04
N ASP A 460 -19.39 26.74 18.94
CA ASP A 460 -20.21 25.79 18.18
C ASP A 460 -19.47 24.51 17.77
N GLY A 461 -18.17 24.41 18.06
CA GLY A 461 -17.32 23.26 17.79
C GLY A 461 -16.90 23.09 16.32
N HIS A 462 -17.22 24.03 15.44
CA HIS A 462 -16.88 23.91 14.02
C HIS A 462 -15.36 23.95 13.84
N ILE A 463 -14.80 23.07 13.00
CA ILE A 463 -13.37 22.97 12.74
C ILE A 463 -13.08 23.42 11.32
N GLY A 464 -12.26 24.45 11.17
CA GLY A 464 -11.81 24.91 9.86
C GLY A 464 -10.77 23.97 9.26
N SER A 465 -10.60 24.01 7.94
CA SER A 465 -9.62 23.20 7.22
C SER A 465 -8.54 24.03 6.53
N THR A 466 -8.69 25.35 6.46
CA THR A 466 -7.77 26.24 5.76
C THR A 466 -7.61 27.57 6.51
N PHE A 467 -6.56 28.32 6.19
CA PHE A 467 -6.33 29.68 6.68
C PHE A 467 -6.16 30.64 5.50
N ALA A 468 -6.76 31.83 5.60
CA ALA A 468 -6.62 32.86 4.55
C ALA A 468 -5.31 33.65 4.66
N ASP A 469 -4.80 33.82 5.89
CA ASP A 469 -3.55 34.49 6.22
C ASP A 469 -3.02 33.98 7.57
N ASP A 470 -1.92 34.57 8.07
CA ASP A 470 -1.23 34.19 9.30
C ASP A 470 -1.87 34.74 10.60
N LYS A 471 -3.03 35.41 10.50
CA LYS A 471 -3.66 36.14 11.62
C LYS A 471 -5.16 35.90 11.76
N SER A 472 -5.76 35.24 10.78
CA SER A 472 -7.18 34.93 10.76
C SER A 472 -7.43 33.59 11.42
N VAL A 473 -8.58 33.45 12.08
CA VAL A 473 -9.09 32.12 12.47
C VAL A 473 -9.32 31.26 11.22
N ALA A 474 -9.38 29.95 11.42
CA ALA A 474 -9.58 29.01 10.34
C ALA A 474 -10.92 29.23 9.62
N MET A 475 -10.94 28.85 8.34
CA MET A 475 -12.11 28.87 7.48
C MET A 475 -12.34 27.52 6.81
N ASN A 476 -13.34 27.44 5.94
CA ASN A 476 -13.75 26.21 5.28
C ASN A 476 -14.08 25.07 6.27
N PHE A 477 -15.23 25.19 6.92
CA PHE A 477 -15.70 24.24 7.93
C PHE A 477 -16.33 22.96 7.35
N GLY A 478 -16.38 22.84 6.02
CA GLY A 478 -17.13 21.79 5.32
C GLY A 478 -16.37 20.48 5.10
N ARG A 479 -15.11 20.36 5.55
CA ARG A 479 -14.25 19.18 5.30
C ARG A 479 -14.36 18.17 6.45
N PRO A 480 -15.01 17.01 6.28
CA PRO A 480 -15.27 16.09 7.40
C PRO A 480 -13.99 15.47 8.02
N GLN A 481 -12.93 15.30 7.22
CA GLN A 481 -11.68 14.66 7.65
C GLN A 481 -11.06 15.33 8.89
N VAL A 482 -11.07 16.67 8.97
CA VAL A 482 -10.45 17.37 10.12
C VAL A 482 -11.21 17.12 11.43
N TYR A 483 -12.53 16.89 11.36
CA TYR A 483 -13.34 16.51 12.53
C TYR A 483 -12.99 15.11 13.01
N ALA A 484 -12.86 14.14 12.10
CA ALA A 484 -12.49 12.77 12.44
C ALA A 484 -11.11 12.70 13.11
N LEU A 485 -10.13 13.46 12.61
CA LEU A 485 -8.80 13.56 13.21
C LEU A 485 -8.84 14.20 14.61
N ALA A 486 -9.55 15.33 14.77
CA ALA A 486 -9.68 16.02 16.05
C ALA A 486 -10.40 15.16 17.11
N MET A 487 -11.47 14.45 16.73
CA MET A 487 -12.16 13.51 17.62
C MET A 487 -11.20 12.43 18.13
N ASN A 488 -10.45 11.80 17.24
CA ASN A 488 -9.48 10.77 17.63
C ASN A 488 -8.34 11.33 18.49
N LEU A 489 -7.92 12.57 18.25
CA LEU A 489 -6.93 13.27 19.08
C LEU A 489 -7.46 13.45 20.50
N PHE A 490 -8.66 14.03 20.65
CA PHE A 490 -9.29 14.22 21.96
C PHE A 490 -9.49 12.90 22.71
N LEU A 491 -9.90 11.83 22.03
CA LEU A 491 -10.02 10.50 22.64
C LEU A 491 -8.69 9.94 23.13
N SER A 492 -7.59 10.19 22.41
CA SER A 492 -6.25 9.76 22.82
C SER A 492 -5.79 10.56 24.05
N LEU A 493 -6.09 11.86 24.09
CA LEU A 493 -5.84 12.71 25.26
C LEU A 493 -6.71 12.32 26.47
N ALA A 494 -7.96 11.92 26.26
CA ALA A 494 -8.82 11.38 27.31
C ALA A 494 -8.21 10.13 27.95
N ARG A 495 -7.60 9.24 27.15
CA ARG A 495 -6.87 8.09 27.67
C ARG A 495 -5.65 8.49 28.50
N LEU A 496 -4.96 9.57 28.15
CA LEU A 496 -3.88 10.12 29.00
C LEU A 496 -4.42 10.61 30.36
N VAL A 497 -5.64 11.19 30.39
CA VAL A 497 -6.31 11.58 31.64
C VAL A 497 -6.60 10.35 32.50
N ASP A 498 -7.15 9.28 31.91
CA ASP A 498 -7.47 8.03 32.64
C ASP A 498 -6.20 7.37 33.22
N LEU A 499 -5.07 7.49 32.53
CA LEU A 499 -3.75 7.06 32.97
C LEU A 499 -3.10 8.03 33.99
N GLY A 500 -3.76 9.15 34.29
CA GLY A 500 -3.30 10.21 35.19
C GLY A 500 -2.02 10.89 34.71
N LEU A 501 -1.80 10.97 33.40
CA LEU A 501 -0.58 11.50 32.77
C LEU A 501 -0.68 13.00 32.44
N THR A 502 -1.90 13.54 32.38
CA THR A 502 -2.22 14.95 32.09
C THR A 502 -3.34 15.41 33.04
N PRO A 503 -3.56 16.72 33.26
CA PRO A 503 -4.66 17.22 34.08
C PRO A 503 -6.04 16.72 33.64
N ASP A 504 -6.97 16.64 34.59
CA ASP A 504 -8.35 16.19 34.36
C ASP A 504 -9.15 17.23 33.54
N LYS A 505 -9.02 17.15 32.22
CA LYS A 505 -9.74 17.96 31.23
C LYS A 505 -10.80 17.12 30.53
N ASN A 506 -11.94 17.72 30.18
CA ASN A 506 -13.07 17.03 29.56
C ASN A 506 -12.88 16.81 28.05
N TYR A 507 -11.85 16.05 27.66
CA TYR A 507 -11.57 15.75 26.26
C TYR A 507 -12.67 14.91 25.59
N ARG A 508 -13.33 14.01 26.33
CA ARG A 508 -14.51 13.27 25.83
C ARG A 508 -15.67 14.21 25.46
N GLY A 509 -15.88 15.26 26.25
CA GLY A 509 -16.83 16.31 25.94
C GLY A 509 -16.47 17.09 24.66
N LEU A 510 -15.19 17.40 24.44
CA LEU A 510 -14.73 18.03 23.21
C LEU A 510 -14.90 17.13 21.99
N ALA A 511 -14.61 15.83 22.11
CA ALA A 511 -14.86 14.85 21.05
C ALA A 511 -16.37 14.78 20.70
N LYS A 512 -17.24 14.73 21.72
CA LYS A 512 -18.70 14.75 21.52
C LYS A 512 -19.17 16.05 20.84
N MET A 513 -18.69 17.20 21.29
CA MET A 513 -19.01 18.49 20.68
C MET A 513 -18.57 18.54 19.21
N THR A 514 -17.40 17.98 18.89
CA THR A 514 -16.86 17.89 17.53
C THR A 514 -17.75 17.02 16.63
N TRP A 515 -18.21 15.87 17.12
CA TRP A 515 -19.20 15.02 16.43
C TRP A 515 -20.49 15.79 16.12
N GLU A 516 -21.09 16.40 17.15
CA GLU A 516 -22.34 17.15 17.00
C GLU A 516 -22.19 18.35 16.04
N SER A 517 -20.99 18.92 15.97
CA SER A 517 -20.67 20.05 15.10
C SER A 517 -20.47 19.64 13.64
N LEU A 518 -19.83 18.49 13.38
CA LEU A 518 -19.61 17.95 12.04
C LEU A 518 -20.90 17.97 11.20
N HIS A 519 -22.02 17.52 11.79
CA HIS A 519 -23.32 17.48 11.11
C HIS A 519 -23.91 18.84 10.78
N ARG A 520 -23.58 19.88 11.56
CA ARG A 520 -24.05 21.25 11.32
C ARG A 520 -23.21 21.99 10.29
N ALA A 521 -21.91 21.67 10.24
CA ALA A 521 -20.93 22.33 9.39
C ALA A 521 -20.91 21.78 7.97
N THR A 522 -21.17 20.49 7.82
CA THR A 522 -20.99 19.77 6.55
C THR A 522 -22.29 19.63 5.79
N ASN A 523 -22.22 19.73 4.47
CA ASN A 523 -23.38 19.48 3.62
C ASN A 523 -23.53 17.97 3.37
N VAL A 524 -24.03 17.27 4.39
CA VAL A 524 -24.20 15.81 4.37
C VAL A 524 -25.02 15.33 3.16
N GLU A 525 -25.96 16.13 2.67
CA GLU A 525 -26.77 15.81 1.48
C GLU A 525 -25.99 15.85 0.16
N ARG A 526 -24.89 16.62 0.07
CA ARG A 526 -24.12 16.80 -1.19
C ARG A 526 -22.79 16.05 -1.18
N THR A 527 -22.05 16.12 -0.08
CA THR A 527 -20.69 15.56 0.03
C THR A 527 -20.63 14.41 1.04
N GLY A 528 -21.60 14.31 1.97
CA GLY A 528 -21.69 13.19 2.90
C GLY A 528 -20.50 13.02 3.82
N TYR A 529 -20.28 11.79 4.26
CA TYR A 529 -19.05 11.34 4.96
C TYR A 529 -18.07 10.67 3.98
N ARG A 530 -18.05 11.13 2.73
CA ARG A 530 -17.14 10.64 1.70
C ARG A 530 -15.71 11.11 1.99
N GLU A 531 -14.74 10.29 1.61
CA GLU A 531 -13.30 10.59 1.70
C GLU A 531 -12.79 10.82 3.14
N VAL A 532 -13.46 10.22 4.12
CA VAL A 532 -13.11 10.29 5.54
C VAL A 532 -12.41 9.02 6.01
N LEU A 533 -11.37 9.17 6.82
CA LEU A 533 -10.77 8.09 7.58
C LEU A 533 -10.94 8.29 9.09
N LEU A 534 -11.06 7.17 9.79
CA LEU A 534 -11.05 7.06 11.25
C LEU A 534 -12.28 7.65 11.98
N LEU A 535 -13.36 8.01 11.27
CA LEU A 535 -14.56 8.57 11.90
C LEU A 535 -15.33 7.49 12.67
N THR A 536 -15.63 6.37 12.03
CA THR A 536 -16.20 5.18 12.67
C THR A 536 -15.33 4.65 13.82
N ASP A 537 -14.01 4.69 13.68
CA ASP A 537 -13.08 4.31 14.76
C ASP A 537 -13.23 5.25 15.98
N ALA A 538 -13.39 6.56 15.77
CA ALA A 538 -13.68 7.51 16.85
C ALA A 538 -15.03 7.24 17.53
N MET A 539 -16.07 6.94 16.74
CA MET A 539 -17.40 6.63 17.27
C MET A 539 -17.39 5.39 18.16
N ARG A 540 -16.73 4.31 17.71
CA ARG A 540 -16.59 3.06 18.50
C ARG A 540 -15.83 3.30 19.79
N ARG A 541 -14.78 4.13 19.77
CA ARG A 541 -14.04 4.52 20.99
C ARG A 541 -14.92 5.32 21.96
N MET A 542 -15.76 6.22 21.46
CA MET A 542 -16.73 6.96 22.28
C MET A 542 -17.75 6.04 22.94
N GLU A 543 -18.27 5.07 22.18
CA GLU A 543 -19.19 4.05 22.72
C GLU A 543 -18.52 3.18 23.80
N ALA A 544 -17.27 2.74 23.55
CA ALA A 544 -16.49 1.98 24.53
C ALA A 544 -16.24 2.77 25.83
N ASP A 545 -16.15 4.09 25.74
CA ASP A 545 -16.05 5.01 26.87
C ASP A 545 -17.42 5.31 27.54
N GLY A 546 -18.51 4.71 27.04
CA GLY A 546 -19.87 4.92 27.53
C GLY A 546 -20.48 6.27 27.13
N VAL A 547 -19.92 6.92 26.11
CA VAL A 547 -20.44 8.19 25.58
C VAL A 547 -21.35 7.91 24.39
N GLU A 548 -22.65 8.09 24.60
CA GLU A 548 -23.64 7.94 23.54
C GLU A 548 -23.54 9.08 22.52
N LEU A 549 -23.32 8.69 21.26
CA LEU A 549 -23.42 9.52 20.06
C LEU A 549 -24.70 9.13 19.31
N ASP A 550 -25.32 10.09 18.63
CA ASP A 550 -26.42 9.81 17.71
C ASP A 550 -25.84 9.27 16.38
N PRO A 551 -26.04 7.99 16.03
CA PRO A 551 -25.52 7.43 14.78
C PRO A 551 -26.43 7.72 13.58
N GLU A 552 -27.64 8.24 13.81
CA GLU A 552 -28.67 8.40 12.78
C GLU A 552 -28.17 9.19 11.55
N PRO A 553 -27.39 10.29 11.68
CA PRO A 553 -26.88 11.01 10.51
C PRO A 553 -25.97 10.17 9.60
N LEU A 554 -25.10 9.33 10.17
CA LEU A 554 -24.21 8.46 9.40
C LEU A 554 -25.00 7.35 8.72
N THR A 555 -25.90 6.71 9.46
CA THR A 555 -26.78 5.65 8.94
C THR A 555 -27.69 6.17 7.83
N ASN A 556 -28.32 7.33 8.02
CA ASN A 556 -29.20 7.93 7.02
C ASN A 556 -28.46 8.31 5.74
N TRP A 557 -27.24 8.88 5.88
CA TRP A 557 -26.40 9.15 4.71
C TRP A 557 -26.05 7.85 3.99
N LEU A 558 -25.55 6.85 4.72
CA LEU A 558 -25.15 5.58 4.15
C LEU A 558 -26.35 4.88 3.46
N ASP A 559 -27.53 4.88 4.06
CA ASP A 559 -28.76 4.30 3.47
C ASP A 559 -29.21 5.02 2.19
N ALA A 560 -28.94 6.32 2.05
CA ALA A 560 -29.29 7.10 0.87
C ALA A 560 -28.36 6.84 -0.34
N GLU A 561 -27.16 6.32 -0.11
CA GLU A 561 -26.11 6.18 -1.13
C GLU A 561 -26.07 4.77 -1.70
N THR A 562 -26.19 4.58 -3.02
CA THR A 562 -26.00 3.27 -3.64
C THR A 562 -24.53 2.92 -3.87
N PHE A 563 -23.62 3.90 -3.97
CA PHE A 563 -22.18 3.66 -4.20
C PHE A 563 -21.27 4.73 -3.57
N PRO A 564 -20.96 4.65 -2.26
CA PRO A 564 -20.33 5.73 -1.47
C PRO A 564 -18.78 5.78 -1.53
N TYR A 565 -18.16 5.51 -2.70
CA TYR A 565 -16.68 5.39 -2.84
C TYR A 565 -16.03 6.44 -3.76
N TYR A 566 -16.67 7.61 -3.87
CA TYR A 566 -16.18 8.83 -4.54
C TYR A 566 -16.39 10.02 -3.60
N GLY A 567 -15.96 11.22 -3.97
CA GLY A 567 -16.12 12.45 -3.18
C GLY A 567 -15.82 13.70 -4.00
N ASP A 568 -14.99 14.59 -3.45
CA ASP A 568 -14.40 15.70 -4.21
C ASP A 568 -13.48 15.16 -5.31
N SER A 569 -12.86 14.00 -5.06
CA SER A 569 -12.20 13.18 -6.06
C SER A 569 -13.18 12.17 -6.70
N PRO A 570 -13.05 11.85 -8.00
CA PRO A 570 -13.85 10.79 -8.63
C PRO A 570 -13.54 9.42 -8.01
N TRP A 571 -12.35 9.25 -7.41
CA TRP A 571 -11.90 8.01 -6.79
C TRP A 571 -10.97 8.30 -5.62
N SER A 572 -11.16 7.59 -4.50
CA SER A 572 -10.30 7.75 -3.33
C SER A 572 -10.24 6.47 -2.50
N THR A 573 -9.06 6.14 -1.97
CA THR A 573 -8.91 5.05 -1.01
C THR A 573 -9.38 5.42 0.39
N ARG A 574 -9.71 6.70 0.65
CA ARG A 574 -10.09 7.17 1.98
C ARG A 574 -11.41 6.56 2.48
N SER A 575 -12.38 6.31 1.59
CA SER A 575 -13.72 5.86 1.98
C SER A 575 -13.85 4.38 2.36
N PHE A 576 -12.92 3.51 1.94
CA PHE A 576 -13.14 2.05 2.04
C PHE A 576 -13.33 1.58 3.49
N ARG A 577 -12.43 1.97 4.40
CA ARG A 577 -12.51 1.61 5.82
C ARG A 577 -13.80 2.12 6.47
N GLU A 578 -14.18 3.35 6.17
CA GLU A 578 -15.33 4.01 6.79
C GLU A 578 -16.64 3.33 6.39
N VAL A 579 -16.84 3.09 5.09
CA VAL A 579 -18.03 2.38 4.59
C VAL A 579 -18.10 0.96 5.12
N PHE A 580 -16.96 0.25 5.17
CA PHE A 580 -16.87 -1.09 5.76
C PHE A 580 -17.33 -1.12 7.22
N ALA A 581 -16.81 -0.19 8.03
CA ALA A 581 -17.05 -0.15 9.47
C ALA A 581 -18.49 0.30 9.79
N ALA A 582 -19.01 1.31 9.07
CA ALA A 582 -20.37 1.79 9.23
C ALA A 582 -21.43 0.76 8.80
N SER A 583 -21.09 -0.13 7.86
CA SER A 583 -21.99 -1.21 7.41
C SER A 583 -22.14 -2.35 8.42
N GLU A 584 -21.40 -2.36 9.54
CA GLU A 584 -21.45 -3.42 10.55
C GLU A 584 -22.76 -3.43 11.35
N ASP A 585 -23.29 -2.24 11.65
CA ASP A 585 -24.41 -2.06 12.59
C ASP A 585 -25.76 -1.89 11.89
N ALA A 586 -25.76 -1.74 10.55
CA ALA A 586 -26.95 -1.51 9.75
C ALA A 586 -27.52 -2.80 9.14
N ALA A 587 -28.75 -3.16 9.54
CA ALA A 587 -29.45 -4.33 9.03
C ALA A 587 -29.73 -4.19 7.51
N GLY A 588 -29.15 -5.08 6.70
CA GLY A 588 -29.37 -5.12 5.24
C GLY A 588 -28.21 -4.59 4.39
N LEU A 589 -27.16 -4.04 4.99
CA LEU A 589 -25.98 -3.51 4.28
C LEU A 589 -24.81 -4.51 4.16
N GLY A 590 -25.04 -5.81 4.42
CA GLY A 590 -23.98 -6.83 4.38
C GLY A 590 -23.22 -6.89 3.04
N ASN A 591 -23.88 -6.54 1.93
CA ASN A 591 -23.23 -6.47 0.61
C ASN A 591 -22.15 -5.37 0.53
N ARG A 592 -22.30 -4.25 1.25
CA ARG A 592 -21.36 -3.12 1.20
C ARG A 592 -20.04 -3.41 1.92
N ARG A 593 -20.09 -4.22 2.99
CA ARG A 593 -18.87 -4.67 3.68
C ARG A 593 -17.97 -5.49 2.76
N GLU A 594 -18.58 -6.40 2.01
CA GLU A 594 -17.88 -7.21 1.03
C GLU A 594 -17.36 -6.37 -0.14
N GLU A 595 -18.18 -5.44 -0.63
CA GLU A 595 -17.77 -4.48 -1.66
C GLU A 595 -16.55 -3.66 -1.22
N SER A 596 -16.57 -3.07 -0.01
CA SER A 596 -15.44 -2.30 0.52
C SER A 596 -14.13 -3.12 0.59
N LEU A 597 -14.21 -4.38 1.03
CA LEU A 597 -13.06 -5.29 1.03
C LEU A 597 -12.52 -5.52 -0.38
N ARG A 598 -13.43 -5.73 -1.33
CA ARG A 598 -13.09 -6.00 -2.73
C ARG A 598 -12.44 -4.78 -3.39
N LEU A 599 -12.97 -3.58 -3.16
CA LEU A 599 -12.40 -2.33 -3.66
C LEU A 599 -11.01 -2.06 -3.05
N ALA A 600 -10.86 -2.25 -1.74
CA ALA A 600 -9.56 -2.13 -1.07
C ALA A 600 -8.56 -3.17 -1.58
N TYR A 601 -9.02 -4.39 -1.87
CA TYR A 601 -8.20 -5.43 -2.46
C TYR A 601 -7.74 -5.06 -3.88
N ALA A 602 -8.61 -4.50 -4.72
CA ALA A 602 -8.28 -4.03 -6.06
C ALA A 602 -7.28 -2.88 -6.07
N ALA A 603 -7.35 -1.99 -5.08
CA ALA A 603 -6.45 -0.83 -4.97
C ALA A 603 -5.05 -1.15 -4.45
N ARG A 604 -4.76 -2.42 -4.11
CA ARG A 604 -3.51 -2.86 -3.48
C ARG A 604 -2.89 -4.06 -4.20
N SER A 605 -1.56 -4.07 -4.25
CA SER A 605 -0.78 -5.18 -4.81
C SER A 605 -0.01 -5.96 -3.74
N LEU A 606 0.33 -7.22 -4.01
CA LEU A 606 1.31 -8.00 -3.24
C LEU A 606 2.67 -8.04 -3.95
N SER A 607 2.96 -7.00 -4.75
CA SER A 607 4.19 -6.88 -5.52
C SER A 607 5.40 -6.97 -4.59
N PRO A 608 6.40 -7.84 -4.85
CA PRO A 608 7.58 -8.05 -4.00
C PRO A 608 8.58 -6.87 -3.97
N SER A 609 8.06 -5.70 -3.62
CA SER A 609 8.74 -4.43 -3.57
C SER A 609 8.20 -3.64 -2.38
N TRP A 610 9.10 -3.19 -1.51
CA TRP A 610 8.72 -2.55 -0.24
C TRP A 610 7.83 -1.31 -0.40
N TRP A 611 7.88 -0.61 -1.53
CA TRP A 611 7.02 0.54 -1.79
C TRP A 611 5.64 0.15 -2.33
N TRP A 612 5.49 -0.91 -3.13
CA TRP A 612 4.18 -1.32 -3.67
C TRP A 612 3.47 -2.40 -2.85
N TYR A 613 4.20 -3.14 -2.01
CA TYR A 613 3.64 -4.25 -1.24
C TYR A 613 2.60 -3.74 -0.24
N ALA A 614 1.34 -4.09 -0.48
CA ALA A 614 0.17 -3.70 0.30
C ALA A 614 -0.09 -2.19 0.41
N SER A 615 0.65 -1.35 -0.34
CA SER A 615 0.41 0.08 -0.44
C SER A 615 -0.93 0.34 -1.12
N ASP A 616 -1.69 1.28 -0.59
CA ASP A 616 -2.83 1.84 -1.29
C ASP A 616 -2.36 2.69 -2.48
N LYS A 617 -3.11 2.62 -3.58
CA LYS A 617 -2.96 3.54 -4.71
C LYS A 617 -3.23 4.98 -4.25
N ARG A 618 -2.31 5.89 -4.58
CA ARG A 618 -2.40 7.33 -4.28
C ARG A 618 -1.62 8.12 -5.32
N TRP A 619 -2.23 9.18 -5.85
CA TRP A 619 -1.64 10.14 -6.79
C TRP A 619 -2.38 11.47 -6.62
N LEU A 620 -1.81 12.57 -7.13
CA LEU A 620 -2.39 13.91 -6.95
C LEU A 620 -3.71 14.00 -7.72
N ASP A 621 -4.85 14.11 -7.06
CA ASP A 621 -6.15 14.28 -7.69
C ASP A 621 -6.64 15.73 -7.74
N GLU A 622 -6.22 16.55 -6.77
CA GLU A 622 -6.53 17.99 -6.71
C GLU A 622 -5.97 18.74 -7.94
N ILE A 623 -6.81 19.61 -8.53
CA ILE A 623 -6.51 20.38 -9.74
C ILE A 623 -6.54 21.90 -9.47
N GLU A 624 -7.25 22.33 -8.41
CA GLU A 624 -7.57 23.75 -8.19
C GLU A 624 -6.51 24.51 -7.37
N VAL A 625 -5.82 23.84 -6.45
CA VAL A 625 -4.77 24.43 -5.59
C VAL A 625 -3.50 23.59 -5.72
N PRO A 626 -2.32 24.22 -5.91
CA PRO A 626 -1.05 23.49 -5.88
C PRO A 626 -0.89 22.73 -4.56
N HIS A 627 -0.51 21.46 -4.62
CA HIS A 627 -0.25 20.68 -3.43
C HIS A 627 1.22 20.84 -3.01
N PRO A 628 1.53 21.30 -1.78
CA PRO A 628 2.91 21.59 -1.31
C PRO A 628 3.89 20.42 -1.50
N ALA A 629 3.40 19.20 -1.35
CA ALA A 629 4.22 18.00 -1.34
C ALA A 629 4.09 17.11 -2.59
N MET A 630 3.12 17.40 -3.47
CA MET A 630 2.83 16.55 -4.62
C MET A 630 2.85 17.42 -5.87
N ALA A 631 3.97 17.38 -6.58
CA ALA A 631 4.25 18.30 -7.68
C ALA A 631 3.66 17.83 -9.02
N ASP A 632 3.33 16.55 -9.15
CA ASP A 632 2.72 15.94 -10.34
C ASP A 632 1.92 14.67 -10.02
N LYS A 633 1.43 13.97 -11.05
CA LYS A 633 0.58 12.77 -10.93
C LYS A 633 1.35 11.49 -10.59
N GLY A 634 2.65 11.55 -10.29
CA GLY A 634 3.43 10.39 -9.87
C GLY A 634 2.80 9.67 -8.68
N GLU A 635 2.82 8.34 -8.70
CA GLU A 635 2.26 7.53 -7.62
C GLU A 635 3.04 7.77 -6.31
N MET A 636 2.32 8.10 -5.24
CA MET A 636 2.86 8.32 -3.90
C MET A 636 2.54 7.13 -3.00
N CYS A 637 3.47 6.18 -2.94
CA CYS A 637 3.29 4.95 -2.19
C CYS A 637 3.36 5.14 -0.67
N LEU A 638 2.81 4.18 0.05
CA LEU A 638 2.81 4.07 1.52
C LEU A 638 2.06 5.21 2.23
N GLY A 639 1.11 5.82 1.52
CA GLY A 639 0.36 6.99 1.98
C GLY A 639 -0.59 6.73 3.16
N SER A 640 -1.23 7.80 3.62
CA SER A 640 -1.99 7.87 4.88
C SER A 640 -3.11 6.84 5.05
N THR A 641 -3.68 6.32 3.96
CA THR A 641 -4.77 5.33 3.98
C THR A 641 -4.29 3.90 4.19
N THR A 642 -3.02 3.60 3.89
CA THR A 642 -2.46 2.24 3.80
C THR A 642 -2.72 1.42 5.06
N ALA A 643 -2.37 1.97 6.24
CA ALA A 643 -2.56 1.26 7.51
C ALA A 643 -4.04 1.14 7.89
N ALA A 644 -4.82 2.22 7.78
CA ALA A 644 -6.23 2.24 8.19
C ALA A 644 -7.10 1.26 7.38
N ASN A 645 -6.94 1.23 6.06
CA ASN A 645 -7.66 0.30 5.20
C ASN A 645 -7.23 -1.16 5.43
N SER A 646 -6.01 -1.40 5.94
CA SER A 646 -5.55 -2.75 6.30
C SER A 646 -6.31 -3.35 7.48
N LEU A 647 -6.90 -2.52 8.34
CA LEU A 647 -7.69 -2.95 9.50
C LEU A 647 -8.94 -3.72 9.11
N MET A 648 -9.54 -3.43 7.94
CA MET A 648 -10.72 -4.15 7.46
C MET A 648 -10.51 -5.66 7.39
N PHE A 649 -9.30 -6.08 6.99
CA PHE A 649 -8.96 -7.49 6.88
C PHE A 649 -8.73 -8.16 8.25
N PHE A 650 -8.19 -7.42 9.23
CA PHE A 650 -8.06 -7.92 10.60
C PHE A 650 -9.41 -8.05 11.30
N ASP A 651 -10.37 -7.15 11.04
CA ASP A 651 -11.74 -7.25 11.57
C ASP A 651 -12.47 -8.54 11.14
N LEU A 652 -12.02 -9.20 10.06
CA LEU A 652 -12.55 -10.49 9.63
C LEU A 652 -11.99 -11.67 10.45
N LEU A 653 -10.77 -11.56 10.99
CA LEU A 653 -10.16 -12.62 11.81
C LEU A 653 -10.95 -12.91 13.09
N ASP A 654 -11.61 -11.88 13.64
CA ASP A 654 -12.36 -12.00 14.88
C ASP A 654 -13.71 -12.73 14.67
N ARG A 655 -14.17 -12.86 13.41
CA ARG A 655 -15.44 -13.50 13.06
C ARG A 655 -15.30 -14.88 12.42
N ASP A 656 -14.48 -15.02 11.37
CA ASP A 656 -14.31 -16.27 10.63
C ASP A 656 -12.88 -16.46 10.10
N TYR A 657 -11.95 -16.74 11.02
CA TYR A 657 -10.54 -16.95 10.68
C TYR A 657 -10.29 -18.19 9.79
N THR A 658 -11.25 -19.11 9.67
CA THR A 658 -11.04 -20.38 8.96
C THR A 658 -11.18 -20.26 7.45
N THR A 659 -11.93 -19.25 7.00
CA THR A 659 -12.22 -19.00 5.59
C THR A 659 -11.45 -17.81 5.02
N LEU A 660 -10.73 -17.08 5.87
CA LEU A 660 -10.00 -15.89 5.46
C LEU A 660 -8.88 -16.21 4.45
N PRO A 661 -8.85 -15.54 3.28
CA PRO A 661 -7.77 -15.71 2.32
C PRO A 661 -6.41 -15.27 2.90
N ASP A 662 -5.35 -16.04 2.61
CA ASP A 662 -3.97 -15.70 2.96
C ASP A 662 -3.52 -14.34 2.38
N SER A 663 -3.97 -14.03 1.17
CA SER A 663 -3.70 -12.75 0.49
C SER A 663 -4.20 -11.55 1.30
N TYR A 664 -5.37 -11.67 1.94
CA TYR A 664 -5.92 -10.61 2.79
C TYR A 664 -5.05 -10.39 4.01
N LEU A 665 -4.58 -11.45 4.65
CA LEU A 665 -3.67 -11.34 5.81
C LEU A 665 -2.34 -10.70 5.43
N ARG A 666 -1.76 -11.12 4.32
CA ARG A 666 -0.51 -10.56 3.81
C ARG A 666 -0.65 -9.09 3.45
N LEU A 667 -1.77 -8.69 2.85
CA LEU A 667 -2.09 -7.28 2.59
C LEU A 667 -2.30 -6.51 3.89
N ALA A 668 -3.04 -7.07 4.84
CA ALA A 668 -3.33 -6.42 6.11
C ALA A 668 -2.04 -6.14 6.88
N PHE A 669 -1.22 -7.17 7.06
CA PHE A 669 0.00 -7.05 7.83
C PHE A 669 1.08 -6.25 7.09
N GLY A 670 1.25 -6.50 5.79
CA GLY A 670 2.12 -5.72 4.93
C GLY A 670 1.79 -4.24 4.98
N GLY A 671 0.52 -3.87 4.86
CA GLY A 671 0.05 -2.48 4.85
C GLY A 671 0.13 -1.79 6.22
N LEU A 672 0.06 -2.54 7.33
CA LEU A 672 0.32 -1.99 8.66
C LEU A 672 1.82 -1.67 8.86
N LEU A 673 2.73 -2.51 8.37
CA LEU A 673 4.17 -2.28 8.53
C LEU A 673 4.76 -1.32 7.50
N ALA A 674 4.22 -1.30 6.29
CA ALA A 674 4.72 -0.53 5.14
C ALA A 674 5.08 0.93 5.49
N PRO A 675 4.21 1.71 6.17
CA PRO A 675 4.50 3.12 6.49
C PRO A 675 5.72 3.33 7.39
N TRP A 676 6.18 2.32 8.14
CA TRP A 676 7.41 2.43 8.94
C TRP A 676 8.68 2.55 8.09
N ALA A 677 8.63 2.15 6.81
CA ALA A 677 9.70 2.42 5.85
C ALA A 677 9.96 3.92 5.63
N LEU A 678 8.96 4.77 5.90
CA LEU A 678 9.05 6.21 5.74
C LEU A 678 9.68 6.92 6.95
N VAL A 679 9.93 6.20 8.05
CA VAL A 679 10.50 6.76 9.29
C VAL A 679 11.98 6.40 9.39
N ARG A 680 12.83 7.42 9.38
CA ARG A 680 14.28 7.27 9.53
C ARG A 680 14.65 6.96 10.99
N SER A 681 15.87 6.45 11.19
CA SER A 681 16.39 6.11 12.52
C SER A 681 16.53 7.30 13.48
N ASP A 682 16.60 8.53 12.97
CA ASP A 682 16.59 9.78 13.73
C ASP A 682 15.17 10.32 14.02
N GLY A 683 14.13 9.67 13.46
CA GLY A 683 12.73 10.03 13.65
C GLY A 683 12.15 10.96 12.58
N ALA A 684 12.95 11.42 11.62
CA ALA A 684 12.41 12.15 10.47
C ALA A 684 11.48 11.23 9.67
N GLY A 685 10.25 11.68 9.38
CA GLY A 685 9.22 10.90 8.69
C GLY A 685 8.83 11.57 7.38
N SER A 686 8.72 10.80 6.30
CA SER A 686 8.20 11.27 5.01
C SER A 686 6.73 10.90 4.83
N MET A 687 5.93 11.71 4.14
CA MET A 687 4.53 11.37 3.84
C MET A 687 4.34 10.28 2.78
N GLY A 688 5.40 9.88 2.08
CA GLY A 688 5.34 8.81 1.08
C GLY A 688 6.60 8.67 0.25
N PHE A 689 6.60 7.67 -0.62
CA PHE A 689 7.70 7.38 -1.54
C PHE A 689 7.19 7.33 -2.98
N CYS A 690 7.81 8.09 -3.89
CA CYS A 690 7.50 8.04 -5.31
C CYS A 690 8.54 7.19 -6.06
N PRO A 691 8.14 6.04 -6.62
CA PRO A 691 9.04 5.17 -7.36
C PRO A 691 9.17 5.57 -8.84
N ASP A 692 8.82 6.78 -9.28
CA ASP A 692 8.93 7.12 -10.69
C ASP A 692 10.00 8.17 -10.93
N ALA A 693 11.11 7.80 -11.57
CA ALA A 693 12.20 8.73 -11.87
C ALA A 693 11.78 9.85 -12.85
N ALA A 694 10.72 9.65 -13.63
CA ALA A 694 10.16 10.70 -14.49
C ALA A 694 9.34 11.75 -13.72
N SER A 695 8.94 11.45 -12.48
CA SER A 695 8.22 12.37 -11.61
C SER A 695 9.17 13.37 -10.95
N LYS A 696 8.70 14.61 -10.78
CA LYS A 696 9.38 15.67 -10.02
C LYS A 696 9.49 15.36 -8.53
N GLN A 697 8.71 14.41 -8.03
CA GLN A 697 8.72 13.99 -6.63
C GLN A 697 9.41 12.64 -6.41
N PHE A 698 10.22 12.18 -7.38
CA PHE A 698 10.97 10.93 -7.29
C PHE A 698 11.72 10.79 -5.95
N GLY A 699 11.58 9.62 -5.34
CA GLY A 699 12.22 9.28 -4.09
C GLY A 699 11.32 9.51 -2.89
N MET A 700 11.95 9.66 -1.73
CA MET A 700 11.25 9.95 -0.49
C MET A 700 10.74 11.39 -0.51
N SER A 701 9.46 11.63 -0.23
CA SER A 701 8.96 13.00 -0.08
C SER A 701 9.79 13.73 0.97
N SER A 702 10.14 14.99 0.69
CA SER A 702 10.87 15.78 1.67
C SER A 702 9.98 16.24 2.81
N LEU A 703 8.65 16.21 2.66
CA LEU A 703 7.72 16.70 3.67
C LEU A 703 7.13 15.58 4.54
N THR A 704 6.93 15.89 5.82
CA THR A 704 6.30 14.96 6.79
C THR A 704 4.83 14.68 6.49
N GLY A 705 4.10 15.69 6.03
CA GLY A 705 2.72 15.61 5.57
C GLY A 705 1.78 14.81 6.48
N ASP A 706 1.00 13.91 5.87
CA ASP A 706 -0.09 13.17 6.53
C ASP A 706 0.31 11.78 7.05
N LEU A 707 1.61 11.50 7.20
CA LEU A 707 2.14 10.21 7.70
C LEU A 707 1.53 9.79 9.04
N GLY A 708 1.31 10.75 9.94
CA GLY A 708 0.81 10.51 11.29
C GLY A 708 -0.52 9.75 11.35
N ILE A 709 -1.37 9.85 10.32
CA ILE A 709 -2.63 9.09 10.22
C ILE A 709 -2.36 7.59 10.17
N SER A 710 -1.42 7.16 9.31
CA SER A 710 -1.08 5.75 9.18
C SER A 710 -0.36 5.21 10.42
N LEU A 711 0.54 6.00 11.01
CA LEU A 711 1.21 5.61 12.25
C LEU A 711 0.22 5.50 13.43
N PHE A 712 -0.76 6.40 13.53
CA PHE A 712 -1.84 6.30 14.52
C PHE A 712 -2.69 5.04 14.32
N ALA A 713 -3.10 4.74 13.08
CA ALA A 713 -3.86 3.54 12.77
C ALA A 713 -3.10 2.26 13.16
N TYR A 714 -1.77 2.24 12.98
CA TYR A 714 -0.90 1.17 13.49
C TYR A 714 -0.95 1.06 15.02
N LEU A 715 -0.67 2.15 15.74
CA LEU A 715 -0.56 2.14 17.22
C LEU A 715 -1.85 1.71 17.92
N THR A 716 -3.00 2.06 17.35
CA THR A 716 -4.31 1.77 17.95
C THR A 716 -4.75 0.31 17.76
N ASN A 717 -4.27 -0.37 16.71
CA ASN A 717 -4.84 -1.64 16.27
C ASN A 717 -3.85 -2.80 16.14
N ILE A 718 -2.54 -2.55 16.17
CA ILE A 718 -1.56 -3.63 15.99
C ILE A 718 -1.68 -4.69 17.10
N ALA A 719 -1.60 -5.95 16.69
CA ALA A 719 -1.56 -7.09 17.58
C ALA A 719 -0.64 -8.18 17.02
N SER A 720 -0.18 -9.03 17.92
CA SER A 720 0.62 -10.21 17.60
C SER A 720 -0.29 -11.41 17.38
N TYR A 721 -0.23 -12.02 16.19
CA TYR A 721 -1.08 -13.16 15.82
C TYR A 721 -0.26 -14.42 15.54
N VAL A 722 -0.73 -15.54 16.09
CA VAL A 722 -0.34 -16.90 15.72
C VAL A 722 -1.56 -17.59 15.11
N LEU A 723 -1.51 -17.81 13.79
CA LEU A 723 -2.61 -18.32 12.99
C LEU A 723 -2.30 -19.73 12.48
N PRO A 724 -3.30 -20.63 12.42
CA PRO A 724 -3.11 -21.97 11.86
C PRO A 724 -2.98 -21.93 10.34
N THR A 725 -2.20 -22.87 9.78
CA THR A 725 -2.18 -23.12 8.32
C THR A 725 -2.95 -24.39 7.95
N ARG A 726 -3.33 -24.51 6.66
CA ARG A 726 -4.04 -25.69 6.14
C ARG A 726 -3.24 -27.00 6.29
N ASN A 727 -1.91 -26.93 6.35
CA ASN A 727 -1.00 -28.09 6.43
C ASN A 727 -0.46 -28.36 7.84
N ALA A 728 -1.18 -27.96 8.89
CA ALA A 728 -0.84 -28.16 10.31
C ALA A 728 0.41 -27.39 10.83
N GLY A 729 0.88 -26.38 10.09
CA GLY A 729 1.88 -25.40 10.57
C GLY A 729 1.24 -24.14 11.18
N VAL A 730 2.05 -23.12 11.43
CA VAL A 730 1.61 -21.80 11.92
C VAL A 730 2.20 -20.67 11.07
N ILE A 731 1.44 -19.59 10.90
CA ILE A 731 1.92 -18.31 10.38
C ILE A 731 1.85 -17.31 11.53
N THR A 732 2.90 -16.49 11.65
CA THR A 732 3.02 -15.47 12.69
C THR A 732 3.05 -14.07 12.09
N PHE A 733 2.32 -13.16 12.71
CA PHE A 733 2.31 -11.74 12.38
C PHE A 733 2.61 -10.95 13.66
N GLY A 734 3.57 -10.02 13.60
CA GLY A 734 3.95 -9.16 14.72
C GLY A 734 4.66 -9.86 15.89
N CYS A 735 4.90 -11.17 15.81
CA CYS A 735 5.57 -11.94 16.87
C CYS A 735 6.48 -13.04 16.33
N HIS A 736 7.41 -13.49 17.19
CA HIS A 736 8.08 -14.78 17.06
C HIS A 736 7.27 -15.84 17.81
N PHE A 737 7.23 -17.05 17.26
CA PHE A 737 6.60 -18.21 17.88
C PHE A 737 7.60 -19.36 17.99
N GLU A 738 7.74 -19.89 19.20
CA GLU A 738 8.63 -21.01 19.47
C GLU A 738 7.88 -22.12 20.21
N MET A 739 8.13 -23.36 19.82
CA MET A 739 7.66 -24.55 20.53
C MET A 739 8.86 -25.25 21.15
N SER A 740 8.75 -25.56 22.44
CA SER A 740 9.74 -26.33 23.19
C SER A 740 9.06 -27.49 23.91
N ASN A 741 9.84 -28.52 24.26
CA ASN A 741 9.33 -29.63 25.06
C ASN A 741 9.96 -29.59 26.45
N ASP A 742 9.14 -29.42 27.48
CA ASP A 742 9.54 -29.47 28.88
C ASP A 742 8.92 -30.70 29.55
N GLN A 743 9.77 -31.67 29.92
CA GLN A 743 9.37 -32.91 30.61
C GLN A 743 8.24 -33.67 29.90
N GLY A 744 8.26 -33.72 28.57
CA GLY A 744 7.24 -34.41 27.76
C GLY A 744 5.96 -33.61 27.55
N LYS A 745 5.94 -32.30 27.87
CA LYS A 745 4.85 -31.38 27.59
C LYS A 745 5.30 -30.29 26.64
N ASP A 746 4.47 -30.00 25.64
CA ASP A 746 4.73 -28.91 24.73
C ASP A 746 4.42 -27.58 25.41
N VAL A 747 5.42 -26.68 25.38
CA VAL A 747 5.37 -25.33 25.90
C VAL A 747 5.61 -24.38 24.74
N PHE A 748 4.70 -23.44 24.57
CA PHE A 748 4.74 -22.44 23.52
C PHE A 748 5.19 -21.10 24.11
N SER A 749 6.00 -20.36 23.34
CA SER A 749 6.37 -18.97 23.63
C SER A 749 6.00 -18.09 22.45
N VAL A 750 5.32 -16.97 22.74
CA VAL A 750 5.01 -15.91 21.79
C VAL A 750 5.72 -14.64 22.24
N ARG A 751 6.59 -14.07 21.40
CA ARG A 751 7.35 -12.85 21.68
C ARG A 751 7.00 -11.76 20.68
N PRO A 752 6.20 -10.75 21.07
CA PRO A 752 5.88 -9.62 20.21
C PRO A 752 7.12 -8.83 19.79
N TRP A 753 7.19 -8.47 18.51
CA TRP A 753 8.18 -7.55 17.94
C TRP A 753 7.51 -6.33 17.27
N ASP A 754 6.18 -6.25 17.30
CA ASP A 754 5.36 -5.13 16.80
C ASP A 754 5.60 -3.77 17.50
N GLY A 755 6.48 -3.73 18.51
CA GLY A 755 6.84 -2.50 19.19
C GLY A 755 5.74 -1.88 20.05
N VAL A 756 4.59 -2.52 20.23
CA VAL A 756 3.49 -2.07 21.11
C VAL A 756 3.20 -3.10 22.20
N GLY A 757 3.12 -4.38 21.85
CA GLY A 757 2.94 -5.49 22.79
C GLY A 757 1.64 -5.40 23.58
N ARG A 758 0.55 -4.90 23.00
CA ARG A 758 -0.73 -4.71 23.71
C ARG A 758 -1.60 -5.97 23.73
N ARG A 759 -1.62 -6.73 22.64
CA ARG A 759 -2.52 -7.87 22.43
C ARG A 759 -1.77 -9.00 21.73
N VAL A 760 -1.89 -10.21 22.28
CA VAL A 760 -1.36 -11.46 21.72
C VAL A 760 -2.52 -12.42 21.50
N VAL A 761 -2.64 -12.92 20.27
CA VAL A 761 -3.73 -13.74 19.79
C VAL A 761 -3.19 -15.06 19.25
N VAL A 762 -3.54 -16.18 19.87
CA VAL A 762 -3.21 -17.53 19.38
C VAL A 762 -4.49 -18.21 18.94
N ARG A 763 -4.90 -17.98 17.69
CA ARG A 763 -6.22 -18.42 17.18
C ARG A 763 -6.34 -19.94 17.14
N GLN A 764 -5.27 -20.67 16.81
CA GLN A 764 -5.28 -22.13 16.71
C GLN A 764 -5.83 -22.85 17.95
N ILE A 765 -5.59 -22.29 19.14
CA ILE A 765 -6.05 -22.86 20.42
C ILE A 765 -7.02 -21.94 21.17
N GLY A 766 -7.43 -20.83 20.58
CA GLY A 766 -8.33 -19.84 21.21
C GLY A 766 -7.77 -19.26 22.52
N LEU A 767 -6.48 -18.91 22.54
CA LEU A 767 -5.87 -18.17 23.66
C LEU A 767 -5.67 -16.71 23.23
N GLU A 768 -6.02 -15.77 24.11
CA GLU A 768 -5.79 -14.36 23.88
C GLU A 768 -5.34 -13.68 25.18
N VAL A 769 -4.35 -12.80 25.09
CA VAL A 769 -3.83 -12.01 26.20
C VAL A 769 -3.81 -10.55 25.78
N GLU A 770 -4.37 -9.68 26.61
CA GLU A 770 -4.45 -8.24 26.37
C GLU A 770 -4.06 -7.48 27.63
N ALA A 771 -3.39 -6.34 27.48
CA ALA A 771 -3.06 -5.43 28.58
C ALA A 771 -3.62 -4.02 28.31
N SER A 772 -4.22 -3.39 29.32
CA SER A 772 -4.70 -2.01 29.20
C SER A 772 -3.57 -0.98 29.13
N PHE A 773 -2.41 -1.32 29.71
CA PHE A 773 -1.20 -0.52 29.73
C PHE A 773 0.04 -1.43 29.87
N GLY A 774 1.20 -1.00 29.36
CA GLY A 774 2.45 -1.77 29.40
C GLY A 774 2.65 -2.63 28.16
N MET A 775 3.89 -3.08 27.95
CA MET A 775 4.32 -3.82 26.78
C MET A 775 4.51 -5.30 27.13
N ILE A 776 3.69 -6.18 26.58
CA ILE A 776 3.87 -7.63 26.65
C ILE A 776 5.15 -7.99 25.88
N LYS A 777 6.14 -8.51 26.61
CA LYS A 777 7.42 -8.97 26.06
C LYS A 777 7.38 -10.46 25.71
N GLU A 778 6.60 -11.25 26.44
CA GLU A 778 6.46 -12.67 26.20
C GLU A 778 5.15 -13.22 26.77
N VAL A 779 4.50 -14.13 26.05
CA VAL A 779 3.43 -14.98 26.55
C VAL A 779 3.87 -16.44 26.43
N LYS A 780 4.03 -17.12 27.56
CA LYS A 780 4.36 -18.54 27.65
C LYS A 780 3.19 -19.35 28.17
N PHE A 781 2.91 -20.51 27.59
CA PHE A 781 1.80 -21.37 28.03
C PHE A 781 2.02 -22.83 27.64
N ASP A 782 1.37 -23.76 28.35
CA ASP A 782 1.35 -25.16 27.95
C ASP A 782 0.27 -25.44 26.89
N SER A 783 0.43 -26.53 26.14
CA SER A 783 -0.54 -26.93 25.09
C SER A 783 -1.97 -27.14 25.58
N ARG A 784 -2.16 -27.37 26.88
CA ARG A 784 -3.48 -27.51 27.49
C ARG A 784 -4.03 -26.19 28.05
N LYS A 785 -3.29 -25.08 27.99
CA LYS A 785 -3.68 -23.77 28.54
C LYS A 785 -4.07 -23.87 30.03
N ARG A 786 -3.40 -24.76 30.77
CA ARG A 786 -3.56 -24.93 32.23
C ARG A 786 -2.71 -23.94 33.01
N TRP A 787 -1.71 -23.35 32.37
CA TRP A 787 -1.08 -22.14 32.86
C TRP A 787 -0.72 -21.22 31.69
N VAL A 788 -0.74 -19.92 31.96
CA VAL A 788 -0.31 -18.85 31.06
C VAL A 788 0.55 -17.91 31.87
N ARG A 789 1.71 -17.56 31.36
CA ARG A 789 2.66 -16.65 31.97
C ARG A 789 2.87 -15.47 31.04
N VAL A 790 2.65 -14.27 31.58
CA VAL A 790 2.76 -13.01 30.84
C VAL A 790 3.92 -12.23 31.42
N THR A 791 4.92 -11.94 30.59
CA THR A 791 6.02 -11.03 30.91
C THR A 791 5.65 -9.67 30.34
N ILE A 792 5.42 -8.68 31.20
CA ILE A 792 4.98 -7.33 30.83
C ILE A 792 5.96 -6.28 31.37
N HIS A 793 6.24 -5.27 30.56
CA HIS A 793 7.14 -4.16 30.89
C HIS A 793 6.37 -2.85 31.01
N ASN A 794 6.64 -2.07 32.06
CA ASN A 794 6.12 -0.71 32.20
C ASN A 794 7.13 0.31 31.64
N PRO A 795 6.83 0.95 30.49
CA PRO A 795 7.73 1.93 29.91
C PRO A 795 7.61 3.34 30.52
N ALA A 796 6.67 3.58 31.43
CA ALA A 796 6.49 4.90 32.05
C ALA A 796 7.46 5.13 33.21
N ALA A 797 7.84 6.39 33.42
CA ALA A 797 8.65 6.83 34.55
C ALA A 797 7.93 6.80 35.92
N LYS A 798 6.66 6.37 35.96
CA LYS A 798 5.84 6.25 37.18
C LYS A 798 5.17 4.88 37.24
N GLY A 799 4.69 4.50 38.43
CA GLY A 799 3.94 3.27 38.61
C GLY A 799 2.58 3.35 37.93
N MET A 800 2.19 2.29 37.22
CA MET A 800 0.98 2.24 36.40
C MET A 800 0.12 1.05 36.76
N ASN A 801 -1.20 1.26 36.84
CA ASN A 801 -2.14 0.15 36.88
C ASN A 801 -2.29 -0.43 35.47
N SER A 802 -2.17 -1.73 35.35
CA SER A 802 -2.41 -2.44 34.09
C SER A 802 -3.43 -3.53 34.33
N THR A 803 -4.60 -3.46 33.71
CA THR A 803 -5.52 -4.60 33.66
C THR A 803 -5.07 -5.56 32.59
N ILE A 804 -4.70 -6.77 33.01
CA ILE A 804 -4.31 -7.88 32.14
C ILE A 804 -5.51 -8.81 32.02
N VAL A 805 -5.89 -9.08 30.78
CA VAL A 805 -7.02 -9.93 30.45
C VAL A 805 -6.52 -11.17 29.73
N VAL A 806 -6.80 -12.34 30.28
CA VAL A 806 -6.47 -13.64 29.66
C VAL A 806 -7.76 -14.36 29.33
N ARG A 807 -7.96 -14.68 28.05
CA ARG A 807 -9.15 -15.37 27.54
C ARG A 807 -8.82 -16.77 27.07
N GLY A 808 -9.73 -17.71 27.33
CA GLY A 808 -9.68 -19.06 26.75
C GLY A 808 -8.76 -20.06 27.47
N MET A 809 -8.38 -19.81 28.72
CA MET A 809 -7.72 -20.81 29.56
C MET A 809 -8.60 -22.04 29.82
N TRP A 810 -8.00 -23.22 30.01
CA TRP A 810 -8.75 -24.48 30.14
C TRP A 810 -9.04 -24.87 31.60
N GLY A 811 -9.97 -24.15 32.23
CA GLY A 811 -10.46 -24.47 33.57
C GLY A 811 -11.50 -23.50 34.11
N THR A 812 -11.98 -23.75 35.33
CA THR A 812 -13.06 -22.98 35.96
C THR A 812 -12.61 -22.17 37.16
N ARG A 813 -11.40 -22.40 37.68
CA ARG A 813 -10.77 -21.56 38.71
C ARG A 813 -9.32 -21.31 38.36
N ILE A 814 -8.94 -20.04 38.44
CA ILE A 814 -7.59 -19.59 38.13
C ILE A 814 -7.00 -18.93 39.38
N GLU A 815 -5.76 -19.28 39.67
CA GLU A 815 -4.94 -18.66 40.70
C GLU A 815 -3.90 -17.78 40.01
N THR A 816 -3.76 -16.54 40.47
CA THR A 816 -2.73 -15.59 40.03
C THR A 816 -2.26 -14.78 41.24
N GLU A 817 -0.94 -14.68 41.44
CA GLU A 817 -0.34 -13.94 42.57
C GLU A 817 -0.93 -14.30 43.97
N ASN A 818 -1.24 -15.58 44.21
CA ASN A 818 -1.91 -16.11 45.41
C ASN A 818 -3.37 -15.61 45.61
N GLN A 819 -4.01 -15.11 44.56
CA GLN A 819 -5.41 -14.71 44.54
C GLN A 819 -6.20 -15.64 43.63
N HIS A 820 -7.42 -15.99 44.04
CA HIS A 820 -8.35 -16.71 43.18
C HIS A 820 -9.15 -15.71 42.34
N VAL A 821 -9.18 -15.95 41.04
CA VAL A 821 -9.97 -15.18 40.08
C VAL A 821 -10.85 -16.17 39.32
N ASP A 822 -12.16 -16.03 39.49
CA ASP A 822 -13.14 -16.85 38.78
C ASP A 822 -13.36 -16.26 37.38
N PRO A 823 -13.21 -17.04 36.30
CA PRO A 823 -13.41 -16.54 34.95
C PRO A 823 -14.87 -16.14 34.72
N VAL A 824 -15.10 -14.96 34.13
CA VAL A 824 -16.41 -14.50 33.68
C VAL A 824 -16.47 -14.67 32.16
N ASN A 825 -17.37 -15.52 31.66
CA ASN A 825 -17.47 -15.84 30.22
C ASN A 825 -16.13 -16.31 29.60
N GLY A 826 -15.29 -17.02 30.36
CA GLY A 826 -13.99 -17.52 29.90
C GLY A 826 -12.86 -16.47 29.90
N GLN A 827 -13.12 -15.29 30.46
CA GLN A 827 -12.16 -14.20 30.64
C GLN A 827 -11.71 -14.10 32.10
N VAL A 828 -10.41 -14.00 32.32
CA VAL A 828 -9.81 -13.70 33.62
C VAL A 828 -9.16 -12.33 33.54
N GLU A 829 -9.49 -11.48 34.52
CA GLU A 829 -8.93 -10.14 34.66
C GLU A 829 -8.10 -10.05 35.93
N PHE A 830 -6.91 -9.46 35.81
CA PHE A 830 -6.06 -9.17 36.95
C PHE A 830 -5.37 -7.83 36.74
N SER A 831 -5.45 -6.94 37.74
CA SER A 831 -4.95 -5.56 37.62
C SER A 831 -3.76 -5.30 38.57
N PRO A 832 -2.53 -5.74 38.22
CA PRO A 832 -1.34 -5.38 38.96
C PRO A 832 -1.01 -3.89 38.86
N VAL A 833 -0.31 -3.40 39.88
CA VAL A 833 0.52 -2.20 39.77
C VAL A 833 1.88 -2.63 39.21
N LEU A 834 2.29 -2.03 38.10
CA LEU A 834 3.63 -2.17 37.53
C LEU A 834 4.48 -0.98 37.99
N LEU A 835 5.62 -1.24 38.61
CA LEU A 835 6.56 -0.21 39.05
C LEU A 835 7.25 0.46 37.84
N PRO A 836 7.80 1.68 38.00
CA PRO A 836 8.50 2.36 36.90
C PRO A 836 9.62 1.51 36.33
N ASP A 837 9.69 1.39 34.99
CA ASP A 837 10.71 0.63 34.26
C ASP A 837 10.79 -0.87 34.67
N GLU A 838 9.76 -1.39 35.33
CA GLU A 838 9.72 -2.78 35.78
C GLU A 838 9.36 -3.72 34.62
N THR A 839 10.07 -4.84 34.52
CA THR A 839 9.58 -6.01 33.79
C THR A 839 9.09 -7.04 34.81
N ARG A 840 7.78 -7.32 34.79
CA ARG A 840 7.13 -8.23 35.74
C ARG A 840 6.61 -9.46 35.02
N GLU A 841 6.82 -10.62 35.65
CA GLU A 841 6.26 -11.90 35.22
C GLU A 841 5.01 -12.20 36.05
N ILE A 842 3.91 -12.56 35.39
CA ILE A 842 2.62 -12.85 36.03
C ILE A 842 2.12 -14.19 35.52
N GLU A 843 1.94 -15.14 36.43
CA GLU A 843 1.45 -16.49 36.11
C GLU A 843 -0.01 -16.66 36.50
N PHE A 844 -0.81 -17.09 35.53
CA PHE A 844 -2.19 -17.54 35.70
C PHE A 844 -2.20 -19.06 35.65
N ARG A 845 -2.66 -19.72 36.71
CA ARG A 845 -2.65 -21.18 36.82
C ARG A 845 -4.03 -21.74 37.12
N VAL A 846 -4.45 -22.72 36.34
CA VAL A 846 -5.72 -23.42 36.55
C VAL A 846 -5.60 -24.38 37.73
N THR A 847 -6.41 -24.15 38.75
CA THR A 847 -6.47 -24.99 39.97
C THR A 847 -7.62 -26.02 39.96
N SER A 848 -8.65 -25.81 39.13
CA SER A 848 -9.70 -26.80 38.85
C SER A 848 -10.05 -26.81 37.37
#